data_AF-A0A938N6J4-F1
#
_entry.id   AF-A0A938N6J4-F1
#
_cell.length_a   1.000
_cell.length_b   1.000
_cell.length_c   1.000
_cell.angle_alpha   90.00
_cell.angle_beta   90.00
_cell.angle_gamma   90.00
#
_symmetry.space_group_name_H-M   'P 1'
#
loop_
_entity.id
_entity.type
_entity.pdbx_description
1 polymer ?
#
loop_
_entity_poly.entity_id
_entity_poly.type
_entity_poly.pdbx_seq_one_letter_code
_entity_poly.pdbx_strand_id
1 'polypeptide(L)'
;DPTPDPIVAAAPREPSPPVVPVPVPAEAPSAGNDNGVFWDSLPAVLGEGAVAAAWRRGVEQIRAEGGPVPRAREQVEAWKSLLAILAEAPRREVASAGDRAVLDAARERAWESAIEVVGDARAATALASAQARVRAGLVEAVRRHAELESAAADAATALAALTQAGAGAAEGVPDAVASAGDRLGMAAAAALPSALRVSEELKLWAAQPARSPDELAAEARDSNASPWRRVWAWRRLGEKGWPAGPAQLRAEAEIQASLAALPGAAALEALRRSESESRWLRGAGATGLDADALRATIATIGPLGLPPGIVSKAPRAFQVAKAALDLRDAIARPGIDDAATRVAVDTFLSASAAAGGSHWDEGLRAVITPPKVAPPLAGVGPASVGWKAEVSADGTRVTYASPRGGASIEFIRLEGVGGPDAATFLSASEVSLAQFIEVAAPGWDSIRPLLRAFDEFDPRLGPRVWTWSAGPGDPIRRAANLRDPTLGWIATMGRDPSYYAEDPPAGPDLNHPMQQVSARAAIAAARLVGCRLPTSAEWRAAHAAGPATVQNLRDARWERQWRFLQTRGRVEESEWPGAGVFRPADLPALRPAEDSSPAVTHDDGILWFAPASGPPAARSAAGYFHLVGNVAEWVFEAPEAIERLTDVSPKSLTDLIGDGAALRVIGASALSPGDMEATRPAAVDHRRARDGFSDIGFRLAFVIRGVSPPTEVRSLRERVEEVVRSFR
;
A
#
# COMPACT_ATOMS: atom_id res chain seq x y z
N ASP A 1 57.32 33.66 -23.06
CA ASP A 1 55.92 33.42 -23.42
C ASP A 1 55.75 32.22 -24.31
N PRO A 2 55.32 31.06 -23.78
CA PRO A 2 54.71 30.04 -24.59
C PRO A 2 53.19 30.26 -24.66
N THR A 3 52.73 30.39 -25.88
CA THR A 3 51.33 30.38 -26.36
C THR A 3 50.55 29.14 -25.88
N PRO A 4 49.23 29.25 -25.67
CA PRO A 4 48.39 28.10 -25.30
C PRO A 4 48.09 27.22 -26.52
N ASP A 5 48.14 25.90 -26.32
CA ASP A 5 47.78 24.87 -27.29
C ASP A 5 46.28 24.89 -27.66
N PRO A 6 45.92 24.45 -28.89
CA PRO A 6 44.54 24.46 -29.36
C PRO A 6 43.72 23.29 -28.77
N ILE A 7 42.49 23.62 -28.37
CA ILE A 7 41.46 22.70 -27.90
C ILE A 7 41.11 21.72 -29.03
N VAL A 8 41.36 20.43 -28.80
CA VAL A 8 40.89 19.34 -29.65
C VAL A 8 39.40 19.11 -29.40
N ALA A 9 38.58 19.35 -30.40
CA ALA A 9 37.15 19.06 -30.37
C ALA A 9 36.91 17.54 -30.36
N ALA A 10 36.14 17.06 -29.37
CA ALA A 10 35.70 15.67 -29.30
C ALA A 10 34.65 15.39 -30.39
N ALA A 11 34.82 14.29 -31.11
CA ALA A 11 33.86 13.79 -32.11
C ALA A 11 32.52 13.39 -31.46
N PRO A 12 31.39 13.51 -32.19
CA PRO A 12 30.08 13.13 -31.68
C PRO A 12 29.98 11.62 -31.49
N ARG A 13 29.53 11.18 -30.31
CA ARG A 13 29.18 9.78 -30.03
C ARG A 13 27.93 9.40 -30.81
N GLU A 14 27.98 8.26 -31.49
CA GLU A 14 26.82 7.62 -32.13
C GLU A 14 25.73 7.26 -31.09
N PRO A 15 24.44 7.30 -31.48
CA PRO A 15 23.35 6.90 -30.60
C PRO A 15 23.35 5.38 -30.35
N SER A 16 23.16 4.99 -29.10
CA SER A 16 23.00 3.58 -28.71
C SER A 16 21.77 2.94 -29.39
N PRO A 17 21.83 1.64 -29.74
CA PRO A 17 20.71 0.95 -30.36
C PRO A 17 19.53 0.79 -29.39
N PRO A 18 18.29 0.68 -29.90
CA PRO A 18 17.10 0.55 -29.08
C PRO A 18 17.08 -0.78 -28.32
N VAL A 19 16.73 -0.70 -27.04
CA VAL A 19 16.52 -1.85 -26.15
C VAL A 19 15.29 -2.63 -26.61
N VAL A 20 15.48 -3.90 -26.95
CA VAL A 20 14.41 -4.86 -27.25
C VAL A 20 13.73 -5.28 -25.94
N PRO A 21 12.39 -5.24 -25.83
CA PRO A 21 11.71 -5.69 -24.62
C PRO A 21 11.73 -7.23 -24.51
N VAL A 22 12.03 -7.70 -23.30
CA VAL A 22 11.97 -9.11 -22.89
C VAL A 22 10.50 -9.58 -22.81
N PRO A 23 10.14 -10.76 -23.33
CA PRO A 23 8.76 -11.26 -23.28
C PRO A 23 8.37 -11.74 -21.88
N VAL A 24 7.16 -11.36 -21.45
CA VAL A 24 6.50 -11.83 -20.22
C VAL A 24 5.94 -13.24 -20.44
N PRO A 25 6.05 -14.19 -19.47
CA PRO A 25 5.48 -15.52 -19.61
C PRO A 25 3.94 -15.52 -19.53
N ALA A 26 3.33 -16.38 -20.35
CA ALA A 26 1.89 -16.50 -20.56
C ALA A 26 1.10 -16.90 -19.28
N GLU A 27 -0.01 -16.20 -19.05
CA GLU A 27 -1.03 -16.56 -18.06
C GLU A 27 -1.85 -17.78 -18.52
N ALA A 28 -2.27 -18.60 -17.55
CA ALA A 28 -3.10 -19.79 -17.73
C ALA A 28 -4.54 -19.45 -18.17
N PRO A 29 -5.22 -20.33 -18.94
CA PRO A 29 -6.57 -20.05 -19.44
C PRO A 29 -7.62 -20.15 -18.33
N SER A 30 -8.48 -19.13 -18.24
CA SER A 30 -9.69 -19.14 -17.42
C SER A 30 -10.75 -20.06 -18.03
N ALA A 31 -11.33 -20.91 -17.19
CA ALA A 31 -12.47 -21.75 -17.56
C ALA A 31 -13.72 -20.89 -17.78
N GLY A 32 -14.12 -20.76 -19.04
CA GLY A 32 -15.40 -20.16 -19.43
C GLY A 32 -16.57 -21.10 -19.14
N ASN A 33 -17.61 -20.57 -18.50
CA ASN A 33 -18.91 -21.22 -18.31
C ASN A 33 -19.62 -21.34 -19.66
N ASP A 34 -19.60 -22.53 -20.25
CA ASP A 34 -20.27 -22.84 -21.52
C ASP A 34 -21.65 -23.48 -21.26
N ASN A 35 -22.63 -22.65 -20.89
CA ASN A 35 -24.04 -23.05 -20.72
C ASN A 35 -24.87 -22.95 -22.02
N GLY A 36 -24.22 -22.68 -23.17
CA GLY A 36 -24.89 -22.51 -24.46
C GLY A 36 -25.42 -23.80 -25.07
N VAL A 37 -24.79 -24.95 -24.77
CA VAL A 37 -25.06 -26.22 -25.48
C VAL A 37 -26.38 -26.90 -25.08
N PHE A 38 -26.96 -26.54 -23.92
CA PHE A 38 -28.21 -27.16 -23.43
C PHE A 38 -29.47 -26.64 -24.15
N TRP A 39 -29.48 -25.39 -24.60
CA TRP A 39 -30.65 -24.79 -25.26
C TRP A 39 -30.77 -25.17 -26.74
N ASP A 40 -29.67 -25.55 -27.38
CA ASP A 40 -29.61 -25.90 -28.80
C ASP A 40 -30.19 -27.29 -29.11
N SER A 41 -30.44 -28.14 -28.11
CA SER A 41 -30.89 -29.52 -28.29
C SER A 41 -32.35 -29.79 -27.87
N LEU A 42 -33.03 -28.82 -27.25
CA LEU A 42 -34.42 -28.97 -26.78
C LEU A 42 -35.46 -29.23 -27.90
N PRO A 43 -35.35 -28.63 -29.10
CA PRO A 43 -36.33 -28.87 -30.18
C PRO A 43 -36.28 -30.29 -30.76
N ALA A 44 -35.13 -30.98 -30.66
CA ALA A 44 -34.98 -32.34 -31.17
C ALA A 44 -35.64 -33.41 -30.27
N VAL A 45 -35.85 -33.09 -28.99
CA VAL A 45 -36.44 -34.01 -28.00
C VAL A 45 -37.98 -33.96 -28.01
N LEU A 46 -38.57 -32.83 -28.41
CA LEU A 46 -40.02 -32.66 -28.48
C LEU A 46 -40.52 -32.84 -29.92
N GLY A 47 -40.30 -34.03 -30.49
CA GLY A 47 -40.83 -34.37 -31.82
C GLY A 47 -42.34 -34.14 -31.90
N GLU A 48 -42.83 -33.77 -33.09
CA GLU A 48 -44.24 -33.43 -33.41
C GLU A 48 -45.29 -34.39 -32.80
N GLY A 49 -44.90 -35.64 -32.51
CA GLY A 49 -45.71 -36.64 -31.82
C GLY A 49 -46.17 -36.25 -30.41
N ALA A 50 -45.36 -35.53 -29.61
CA ALA A 50 -45.71 -35.17 -28.23
C ALA A 50 -46.82 -34.10 -28.18
N VAL A 51 -46.74 -33.13 -29.09
CA VAL A 51 -47.75 -32.07 -29.26
C VAL A 51 -49.03 -32.66 -29.85
N ALA A 52 -48.93 -33.57 -30.82
CA ALA A 52 -50.09 -34.29 -31.37
C ALA A 52 -50.77 -35.22 -30.34
N ALA A 53 -50.03 -35.76 -29.38
CA ALA A 53 -50.56 -36.58 -28.28
C ALA A 53 -51.22 -35.75 -27.17
N ALA A 54 -50.66 -34.57 -26.85
CA ALA A 54 -51.31 -33.60 -25.97
C ALA A 54 -52.61 -33.04 -26.57
N TRP A 55 -52.62 -32.78 -27.89
CA TRP A 55 -53.79 -32.37 -28.64
C TRP A 55 -54.93 -33.40 -28.60
N ARG A 56 -54.64 -34.68 -28.89
CA ARG A 56 -55.66 -35.75 -28.84
C ARG A 56 -56.30 -35.87 -27.45
N ARG A 57 -55.49 -35.81 -26.39
CA ARG A 57 -55.98 -35.85 -25.00
C ARG A 57 -56.84 -34.64 -24.63
N GLY A 58 -56.44 -33.43 -25.06
CA GLY A 58 -57.25 -32.22 -24.84
C GLY A 58 -58.59 -32.24 -25.56
N VAL A 59 -58.64 -32.75 -26.79
CA VAL A 59 -59.89 -32.86 -27.57
C VAL A 59 -60.82 -33.94 -27.00
N GLU A 60 -60.27 -35.06 -26.53
CA GLU A 60 -61.05 -36.11 -25.85
C GLU A 60 -61.64 -35.61 -24.53
N GLN A 61 -60.89 -34.80 -23.78
CA GLN A 61 -61.34 -34.22 -22.52
C GLN A 61 -62.43 -33.16 -22.72
N ILE A 62 -62.30 -32.27 -23.71
CA ILE A 62 -63.33 -31.26 -24.03
C ILE A 62 -64.62 -31.92 -24.54
N ARG A 63 -64.52 -33.04 -25.25
CA ARG A 63 -65.68 -33.86 -25.63
C ARG A 63 -66.33 -34.55 -24.44
N ALA A 64 -65.54 -35.07 -23.51
CA ALA A 64 -66.05 -35.68 -22.28
C ALA A 64 -66.77 -34.68 -21.35
N GLU A 65 -66.39 -33.40 -21.43
CA GLU A 65 -66.94 -32.33 -20.59
C GLU A 65 -68.06 -31.51 -21.28
N GLY A 66 -68.47 -31.88 -22.51
CA GLY A 66 -69.64 -31.31 -23.19
C GLY A 66 -69.48 -29.88 -23.74
N GLY A 67 -68.25 -29.39 -23.92
CA GLY A 67 -67.98 -28.03 -24.39
C GLY A 67 -68.18 -27.83 -25.92
N PRO A 68 -68.62 -26.64 -26.38
CA PRO A 68 -68.80 -26.37 -27.81
C PRO A 68 -67.47 -26.32 -28.57
N VAL A 69 -67.23 -27.37 -29.36
CA VAL A 69 -66.04 -27.60 -30.20
C VAL A 69 -65.67 -26.44 -31.15
N PRO A 70 -66.60 -25.62 -31.70
CA PRO A 70 -66.23 -24.54 -32.63
C PRO A 70 -65.32 -23.46 -32.02
N ARG A 71 -65.53 -23.08 -30.75
CA ARG A 71 -64.73 -22.03 -30.07
C ARG A 71 -63.33 -22.49 -29.69
N ALA A 72 -63.19 -23.76 -29.29
CA ALA A 72 -61.88 -24.38 -29.08
C ALA A 72 -61.09 -24.47 -30.39
N ARG A 73 -61.79 -24.68 -31.52
CA ARG A 73 -61.17 -24.69 -32.85
C ARG A 73 -60.67 -23.30 -33.28
N GLU A 74 -61.41 -22.23 -33.00
CA GLU A 74 -60.95 -20.84 -33.25
C GLU A 74 -59.76 -20.46 -32.37
N GLN A 75 -59.78 -20.79 -31.07
CA GLN A 75 -58.65 -20.50 -30.17
C GLN A 75 -57.39 -21.27 -30.57
N VAL A 76 -57.54 -22.49 -31.10
CA VAL A 76 -56.41 -23.30 -31.56
C VAL A 76 -55.86 -22.80 -32.90
N GLU A 77 -56.69 -22.29 -33.81
CA GLU A 77 -56.19 -21.64 -35.03
C GLU A 77 -55.52 -20.29 -34.72
N ALA A 78 -55.97 -19.57 -33.69
CA ALA A 78 -55.25 -18.41 -33.16
C ALA A 78 -53.89 -18.80 -32.55
N TRP A 79 -53.82 -19.91 -31.81
CA TRP A 79 -52.57 -20.44 -31.24
C TRP A 79 -51.62 -21.01 -32.29
N LYS A 80 -52.13 -21.69 -33.33
CA LYS A 80 -51.34 -22.14 -34.48
C LYS A 80 -50.77 -20.97 -35.27
N SER A 81 -51.55 -19.90 -35.45
CA SER A 81 -51.07 -18.67 -36.09
C SER A 81 -49.97 -18.01 -35.25
N LEU A 82 -50.14 -17.97 -33.92
CA LEU A 82 -49.13 -17.45 -32.99
C LEU A 82 -47.84 -18.30 -32.97
N LEU A 83 -47.99 -19.62 -33.01
CA LEU A 83 -46.86 -20.56 -33.03
C LEU A 83 -46.17 -20.60 -34.41
N ALA A 84 -46.88 -20.40 -35.52
CA ALA A 84 -46.28 -20.22 -36.84
C ALA A 84 -45.45 -18.93 -36.91
N ILE A 85 -45.96 -17.84 -36.34
CA ILE A 85 -45.22 -16.56 -36.19
C ILE A 85 -43.97 -16.73 -35.32
N LEU A 86 -44.04 -17.53 -34.25
CA LEU A 86 -42.90 -17.82 -33.38
C LEU A 86 -41.92 -18.85 -33.98
N ALA A 87 -42.39 -19.76 -34.83
CA ALA A 87 -41.56 -20.78 -35.51
C ALA A 87 -40.79 -20.21 -36.73
N GLU A 88 -41.30 -19.15 -37.36
CA GLU A 88 -40.55 -18.35 -38.36
C GLU A 88 -39.61 -17.31 -37.73
N ALA A 89 -39.64 -17.17 -36.40
CA ALA A 89 -38.78 -16.26 -35.64
C ALA A 89 -37.40 -16.83 -35.24
N PRO A 90 -36.72 -17.63 -36.09
CA PRO A 90 -35.27 -17.60 -36.12
C PRO A 90 -34.80 -17.31 -37.55
N ARG A 91 -34.68 -16.03 -37.91
CA ARG A 91 -33.76 -15.52 -38.98
C ARG A 91 -33.77 -14.00 -39.24
N ARG A 92 -34.49 -13.17 -38.50
CA ARG A 92 -34.30 -11.71 -38.57
C ARG A 92 -34.23 -11.12 -37.16
N GLU A 93 -33.15 -10.41 -36.87
CA GLU A 93 -33.02 -9.54 -35.71
C GLU A 93 -34.23 -8.61 -35.64
N VAL A 94 -35.02 -8.71 -34.58
CA VAL A 94 -36.10 -7.76 -34.29
C VAL A 94 -35.43 -6.46 -33.81
N ALA A 95 -35.22 -5.54 -34.74
CA ALA A 95 -34.35 -4.38 -34.58
C ALA A 95 -35.05 -3.09 -34.12
N SER A 96 -36.27 -3.12 -33.58
CA SER A 96 -36.86 -1.87 -33.05
C SER A 96 -37.83 -2.03 -31.88
N ALA A 97 -37.83 -1.02 -30.99
CA ALA A 97 -38.74 -0.92 -29.85
C ALA A 97 -40.21 -0.76 -30.27
N GLY A 98 -40.50 -0.42 -31.54
CA GLY A 98 -41.86 -0.29 -32.06
C GLY A 98 -42.58 -1.63 -32.22
N ASP A 99 -41.87 -2.69 -32.57
CA ASP A 99 -42.46 -4.01 -32.82
C ASP A 99 -42.91 -4.69 -31.52
N ARG A 100 -42.25 -4.37 -30.40
CA ARG A 100 -42.65 -4.82 -29.05
C ARG A 100 -43.96 -4.20 -28.58
N ALA A 101 -44.16 -2.90 -28.84
CA ALA A 101 -45.37 -2.19 -28.42
C ALA A 101 -46.65 -2.72 -29.11
N VAL A 102 -46.53 -3.18 -30.36
CA VAL A 102 -47.66 -3.74 -31.12
C VAL A 102 -48.08 -5.11 -30.56
N LEU A 103 -47.11 -5.93 -30.14
CA LEU A 103 -47.37 -7.23 -29.49
C LEU A 103 -48.02 -7.08 -28.12
N ASP A 104 -47.57 -6.11 -27.32
CA ASP A 104 -48.15 -5.86 -25.99
C ASP A 104 -49.59 -5.32 -26.08
N ALA A 105 -49.88 -4.44 -27.04
CA ALA A 105 -51.22 -3.91 -27.27
C ALA A 105 -52.23 -4.96 -27.76
N ALA A 106 -51.79 -5.94 -28.55
CA ALA A 106 -52.63 -7.06 -28.98
C ALA A 106 -52.96 -8.01 -27.81
N ARG A 107 -52.02 -8.17 -26.87
CA ARG A 107 -52.18 -9.00 -25.67
C ARG A 107 -53.20 -8.40 -24.68
N GLU A 108 -53.20 -7.08 -24.53
CA GLU A 108 -54.15 -6.38 -23.64
C GLU A 108 -55.61 -6.49 -24.12
N ARG A 109 -55.86 -6.30 -25.43
CA ARG A 109 -57.24 -6.37 -25.97
C ARG A 109 -57.85 -7.77 -25.89
N ALA A 110 -57.03 -8.81 -26.03
CA ALA A 110 -57.47 -10.19 -25.85
C ALA A 110 -57.86 -10.49 -24.39
N TRP A 111 -57.26 -9.77 -23.44
CA TRP A 111 -57.47 -9.95 -22.01
C TRP A 111 -58.71 -9.20 -21.50
N GLU A 112 -58.95 -7.98 -21.98
CA GLU A 112 -60.14 -7.18 -21.62
C GLU A 112 -61.45 -7.88 -22.02
N SER A 113 -61.47 -8.57 -23.17
CA SER A 113 -62.64 -9.33 -23.63
C SER A 113 -62.95 -10.58 -22.79
N ALA A 114 -62.00 -11.06 -21.97
CA ALA A 114 -62.18 -12.24 -21.12
C ALA A 114 -62.79 -11.91 -19.75
N ILE A 115 -62.67 -10.66 -19.29
CA ILE A 115 -63.08 -10.22 -17.94
C ILE A 115 -64.59 -9.90 -17.88
N GLU A 116 -65.23 -9.61 -19.00
CA GLU A 116 -66.65 -9.20 -19.05
C GLU A 116 -67.67 -10.32 -18.71
N VAL A 117 -67.23 -11.55 -18.44
CA VAL A 117 -68.11 -12.75 -18.43
C VAL A 117 -68.48 -13.29 -17.04
N VAL A 118 -67.93 -12.83 -15.91
CA VAL A 118 -68.21 -13.49 -14.62
C VAL A 118 -68.45 -12.53 -13.46
N GLY A 119 -69.71 -12.40 -13.03
CA GLY A 119 -70.07 -11.76 -11.76
C GLY A 119 -71.30 -12.40 -11.11
N ASP A 120 -71.11 -13.13 -9.99
CA ASP A 120 -72.18 -13.34 -8.98
C ASP A 120 -71.65 -13.83 -7.60
N ALA A 121 -72.37 -13.47 -6.53
CA ALA A 121 -72.03 -13.50 -5.10
C ALA A 121 -71.93 -14.90 -4.44
N ARG A 122 -72.05 -16.00 -5.18
CA ARG A 122 -71.74 -17.36 -4.68
C ARG A 122 -70.24 -17.58 -4.46
N ALA A 123 -69.39 -16.66 -4.91
CA ALA A 123 -67.95 -16.73 -4.82
C ALA A 123 -67.39 -16.68 -3.39
N ALA A 124 -68.04 -15.98 -2.45
CA ALA A 124 -67.45 -15.75 -1.11
C ALA A 124 -67.40 -17.02 -0.23
N THR A 125 -68.43 -17.86 -0.25
CA THR A 125 -68.46 -19.13 0.52
C THR A 125 -67.59 -20.20 -0.15
N ALA A 126 -67.51 -20.20 -1.49
CA ALA A 126 -66.56 -21.02 -2.23
C ALA A 126 -65.11 -20.59 -1.96
N LEU A 127 -64.85 -19.28 -1.79
CA LEU A 127 -63.53 -18.73 -1.51
C LEU A 127 -62.99 -19.16 -0.14
N ALA A 128 -63.82 -19.16 0.91
CA ALA A 128 -63.39 -19.64 2.24
C ALA A 128 -63.09 -21.16 2.24
N SER A 129 -63.92 -21.94 1.53
CA SER A 129 -63.74 -23.39 1.37
C SER A 129 -62.56 -23.74 0.44
N ALA A 130 -62.25 -22.86 -0.52
CA ALA A 130 -61.06 -22.92 -1.36
C ALA A 130 -59.82 -22.55 -0.54
N GLN A 131 -59.84 -21.48 0.26
CA GLN A 131 -58.73 -21.05 1.11
C GLN A 131 -58.27 -22.12 2.11
N ALA A 132 -59.20 -22.87 2.71
CA ALA A 132 -58.85 -24.00 3.59
C ALA A 132 -58.17 -25.15 2.83
N ARG A 133 -58.65 -25.47 1.62
CA ARG A 133 -58.04 -26.49 0.73
C ARG A 133 -56.70 -26.01 0.13
N VAL A 134 -56.54 -24.70 -0.05
CA VAL A 134 -55.33 -24.04 -0.52
C VAL A 134 -54.21 -24.13 0.52
N ARG A 135 -54.51 -23.89 1.80
CA ARG A 135 -53.53 -24.04 2.89
C ARG A 135 -53.00 -25.47 3.00
N ALA A 136 -53.87 -26.47 2.90
CA ALA A 136 -53.45 -27.88 2.90
C ALA A 136 -52.59 -28.22 1.67
N GLY A 137 -52.93 -27.69 0.49
CA GLY A 137 -52.15 -27.88 -0.74
C GLY A 137 -50.80 -27.16 -0.74
N LEU A 138 -50.67 -26.02 -0.07
CA LEU A 138 -49.43 -25.24 -0.02
C LEU A 138 -48.36 -25.91 0.86
N VAL A 139 -48.77 -26.46 2.01
CA VAL A 139 -47.88 -27.25 2.88
C VAL A 139 -47.36 -28.48 2.13
N GLU A 140 -48.22 -29.14 1.36
CA GLU A 140 -47.84 -30.28 0.54
C GLU A 140 -46.96 -29.89 -0.66
N ALA A 141 -47.19 -28.73 -1.27
CA ALA A 141 -46.35 -28.23 -2.37
C ALA A 141 -44.93 -27.87 -1.91
N VAL A 142 -44.78 -27.27 -0.71
CA VAL A 142 -43.46 -26.95 -0.14
C VAL A 142 -42.71 -28.23 0.24
N ARG A 143 -43.38 -29.20 0.85
CA ARG A 143 -42.81 -30.52 1.13
C ARG A 143 -42.29 -31.21 -0.14
N ARG A 144 -43.07 -31.15 -1.22
CA ARG A 144 -42.74 -31.77 -2.51
C ARG A 144 -41.71 -31.00 -3.33
N HIS A 145 -41.58 -29.69 -3.13
CA HIS A 145 -40.51 -28.90 -3.73
C HIS A 145 -39.15 -29.31 -3.15
N ALA A 146 -39.07 -29.56 -1.84
CA ALA A 146 -37.87 -30.12 -1.21
C ALA A 146 -37.57 -31.55 -1.73
N GLU A 147 -38.61 -32.37 -1.99
CA GLU A 147 -38.44 -33.68 -2.64
C GLU A 147 -37.96 -33.57 -4.09
N LEU A 148 -38.39 -32.54 -4.83
CA LEU A 148 -37.93 -32.22 -6.19
C LEU A 148 -36.47 -31.77 -6.23
N GLU A 149 -36.05 -30.91 -5.30
CA GLU A 149 -34.65 -30.50 -5.16
C GLU A 149 -33.75 -31.68 -4.78
N SER A 150 -34.21 -32.53 -3.85
CA SER A 150 -33.51 -33.78 -3.50
C SER A 150 -33.40 -34.70 -4.71
N ALA A 151 -34.49 -34.91 -5.46
CA ALA A 151 -34.49 -35.76 -6.65
C ALA A 151 -33.61 -35.19 -7.78
N ALA A 152 -33.55 -33.86 -7.93
CA ALA A 152 -32.67 -33.21 -8.89
C ALA A 152 -31.19 -33.30 -8.50
N ALA A 153 -30.88 -33.18 -7.20
CA ALA A 153 -29.53 -33.38 -6.68
C ALA A 153 -29.07 -34.85 -6.80
N ASP A 154 -29.96 -35.80 -6.53
CA ASP A 154 -29.71 -37.23 -6.73
C ASP A 154 -29.49 -37.57 -8.22
N ALA A 155 -30.28 -36.97 -9.11
CA ALA A 155 -30.12 -37.11 -10.56
C ALA A 155 -28.81 -36.50 -11.07
N ALA A 156 -28.42 -35.31 -10.57
CA ALA A 156 -27.14 -34.69 -10.90
C ALA A 156 -25.95 -35.51 -10.40
N THR A 157 -26.07 -36.11 -9.21
CA THR A 157 -25.06 -37.02 -8.63
C THR A 157 -24.94 -38.31 -9.44
N ALA A 158 -26.06 -38.89 -9.87
CA ALA A 158 -26.07 -40.06 -10.74
C ALA A 158 -25.48 -39.74 -12.13
N LEU A 159 -25.76 -38.56 -12.68
CA LEU A 159 -25.18 -38.10 -13.95
C LEU A 159 -23.66 -37.90 -13.84
N ALA A 160 -23.18 -37.31 -12.74
CA ALA A 160 -21.77 -37.13 -12.46
C ALA A 160 -21.04 -38.48 -12.30
N ALA A 161 -21.65 -39.44 -11.59
CA ALA A 161 -21.12 -40.80 -11.42
C ALA A 161 -21.04 -41.57 -12.76
N LEU A 162 -22.04 -41.40 -13.63
CA LEU A 162 -22.04 -41.95 -15.00
C LEU A 162 -20.97 -41.33 -15.89
N THR A 163 -20.69 -40.03 -15.70
CA THR A 163 -19.65 -39.31 -16.44
C THR A 163 -18.25 -39.75 -16.00
N GLN A 164 -18.07 -40.08 -14.71
CA GLN A 164 -16.81 -40.64 -14.17
C GLN A 164 -16.59 -42.11 -14.51
N ALA A 165 -17.64 -42.91 -14.68
CA ALA A 165 -17.51 -44.36 -14.96
C ALA A 165 -17.02 -44.68 -16.38
N GLY A 166 -17.00 -43.72 -17.29
CA GLY A 166 -16.62 -43.92 -18.70
C GLY A 166 -17.73 -44.66 -19.47
N ALA A 167 -18.02 -44.20 -20.69
CA ALA A 167 -19.17 -44.60 -21.50
C ALA A 167 -19.09 -46.05 -22.06
N GLY A 168 -19.11 -47.05 -21.16
CA GLY A 168 -19.15 -48.47 -21.48
C GLY A 168 -20.35 -49.15 -20.82
N ALA A 169 -21.49 -49.14 -21.53
CA ALA A 169 -22.64 -50.04 -21.42
C ALA A 169 -23.00 -50.56 -20.01
N ALA A 170 -23.80 -49.80 -19.26
CA ALA A 170 -24.61 -50.36 -18.19
C ALA A 170 -26.08 -50.44 -18.67
N GLU A 171 -26.55 -51.66 -18.97
CA GLU A 171 -27.98 -51.95 -19.11
C GLU A 171 -28.69 -51.51 -17.81
N GLY A 172 -29.60 -50.53 -17.91
CA GLY A 172 -30.37 -49.97 -16.79
C GLY A 172 -30.34 -48.44 -16.65
N VAL A 173 -29.39 -47.76 -17.29
CA VAL A 173 -29.32 -46.27 -17.31
C VAL A 173 -30.54 -45.62 -17.97
N PRO A 174 -31.08 -46.13 -19.10
CA PRO A 174 -32.28 -45.56 -19.72
C PRO A 174 -33.50 -45.59 -18.79
N ASP A 175 -33.67 -46.67 -18.01
CA ASP A 175 -34.81 -46.82 -17.09
C ASP A 175 -34.69 -45.93 -15.86
N ALA A 176 -33.47 -45.70 -15.35
CA ALA A 176 -33.24 -44.76 -14.25
C ALA A 176 -33.47 -43.30 -14.69
N VAL A 177 -33.02 -42.92 -15.89
CA VAL A 177 -33.26 -41.59 -16.48
C VAL A 177 -34.74 -41.40 -16.81
N ALA A 178 -35.41 -42.42 -17.35
CA ALA A 178 -36.86 -42.39 -17.59
C ALA A 178 -37.65 -42.28 -16.28
N SER A 179 -37.29 -43.03 -15.24
CA SER A 179 -37.92 -42.96 -13.92
C SER A 179 -37.69 -41.62 -13.21
N ALA A 180 -36.52 -41.00 -13.39
CA ALA A 180 -36.23 -39.65 -12.89
C ALA A 180 -37.03 -38.60 -13.68
N GLY A 181 -37.11 -38.74 -15.01
CA GLY A 181 -37.93 -37.91 -15.89
C GLY A 181 -39.42 -37.98 -15.58
N ASP A 182 -39.95 -39.17 -15.30
CA ASP A 182 -41.34 -39.37 -14.90
C ASP A 182 -41.62 -38.80 -13.50
N ARG A 183 -40.69 -38.92 -12.55
CA ARG A 183 -40.80 -38.30 -11.23
C ARG A 183 -40.75 -36.78 -11.30
N LEU A 184 -39.86 -36.22 -12.13
CA LEU A 184 -39.80 -34.78 -12.43
C LEU A 184 -41.06 -34.30 -13.14
N GLY A 185 -41.56 -35.06 -14.12
CA GLY A 185 -42.78 -34.74 -14.87
C GLY A 185 -44.03 -34.76 -14.00
N MET A 186 -44.19 -35.77 -13.13
CA MET A 186 -45.30 -35.85 -12.18
C MET A 186 -45.22 -34.76 -11.10
N ALA A 187 -44.02 -34.47 -10.59
CA ALA A 187 -43.86 -33.43 -9.58
C ALA A 187 -44.02 -32.02 -10.18
N ALA A 188 -43.59 -31.78 -11.42
CA ALA A 188 -43.86 -30.55 -12.16
C ALA A 188 -45.36 -30.38 -12.48
N ALA A 189 -46.04 -31.43 -12.93
CA ALA A 189 -47.47 -31.43 -13.19
C ALA A 189 -48.31 -31.20 -11.92
N ALA A 190 -47.86 -31.72 -10.76
CA ALA A 190 -48.51 -31.52 -9.47
C ALA A 190 -48.20 -30.15 -8.82
N ALA A 191 -47.05 -29.54 -9.15
CA ALA A 191 -46.67 -28.20 -8.68
C ALA A 191 -47.32 -27.08 -9.50
N LEU A 192 -47.67 -27.34 -10.77
CA LEU A 192 -48.25 -26.37 -11.69
C LEU A 192 -49.51 -25.67 -11.15
N PRO A 193 -50.49 -26.35 -10.52
CA PRO A 193 -51.67 -25.68 -9.94
C PRO A 193 -51.31 -24.76 -8.77
N SER A 194 -50.32 -25.11 -7.95
CA SER A 194 -49.85 -24.27 -6.84
C SER A 194 -49.05 -23.06 -7.35
N ALA A 195 -48.22 -23.25 -8.37
CA ALA A 195 -47.50 -22.16 -9.03
C ALA A 195 -48.44 -21.20 -9.78
N LEU A 196 -49.45 -21.73 -10.49
CA LEU A 196 -50.50 -20.94 -11.13
C LEU A 196 -51.33 -20.17 -10.09
N ARG A 197 -51.62 -20.78 -8.94
CA ARG A 197 -52.33 -20.11 -7.85
C ARG A 197 -51.50 -18.98 -7.21
N VAL A 198 -50.22 -19.22 -6.95
CA VAL A 198 -49.30 -18.16 -6.48
C VAL A 198 -49.19 -17.06 -7.54
N SER A 199 -49.19 -17.40 -8.83
CA SER A 199 -49.20 -16.43 -9.93
C SER A 199 -50.48 -15.60 -9.97
N GLU A 200 -51.65 -16.22 -9.82
CA GLU A 200 -52.96 -15.56 -9.73
C GLU A 200 -53.05 -14.63 -8.50
N GLU A 201 -52.59 -15.10 -7.33
CA GLU A 201 -52.49 -14.26 -6.13
C GLU A 201 -51.52 -13.10 -6.35
N LEU A 202 -50.35 -13.33 -6.94
CA LEU A 202 -49.40 -12.25 -7.27
C LEU A 202 -49.98 -11.24 -8.26
N LYS A 203 -50.80 -11.66 -9.22
CA LYS A 203 -51.49 -10.76 -10.17
C LYS A 203 -52.56 -9.91 -9.49
N LEU A 204 -53.42 -10.53 -8.67
CA LEU A 204 -54.41 -9.82 -7.85
C LEU A 204 -53.76 -8.81 -6.91
N TRP A 205 -52.58 -9.15 -6.39
CA TRP A 205 -51.79 -8.27 -5.53
C TRP A 205 -51.08 -7.16 -6.29
N ALA A 206 -50.57 -7.45 -7.49
CA ALA A 206 -50.01 -6.44 -8.37
C ALA A 206 -51.04 -5.38 -8.79
N ALA A 207 -52.33 -5.74 -8.82
CA ALA A 207 -53.46 -4.86 -9.14
C ALA A 207 -53.99 -4.05 -7.95
N GLN A 208 -53.48 -4.24 -6.71
CA GLN A 208 -53.91 -3.45 -5.56
C GLN A 208 -53.46 -1.98 -5.68
N PRO A 209 -54.23 -1.02 -5.13
CA PRO A 209 -53.89 0.40 -5.16
C PRO A 209 -52.52 0.66 -4.53
N ALA A 210 -51.87 1.75 -4.95
CA ALA A 210 -50.53 2.11 -4.51
C ALA A 210 -50.47 2.27 -2.98
N ARG A 211 -49.88 1.28 -2.31
CA ARG A 211 -49.65 1.30 -0.85
C ARG A 211 -48.48 2.20 -0.48
N SER A 212 -48.51 2.76 0.72
CA SER A 212 -47.40 3.57 1.24
C SER A 212 -46.20 2.69 1.62
N PRO A 213 -44.96 3.23 1.66
CA PRO A 213 -43.81 2.48 2.16
C PRO A 213 -44.02 1.95 3.58
N ASP A 214 -44.64 2.72 4.48
CA ASP A 214 -44.83 2.29 5.87
C ASP A 214 -45.81 1.10 5.98
N GLU A 215 -46.87 1.07 5.17
CA GLU A 215 -47.80 -0.07 5.09
C GLU A 215 -47.09 -1.34 4.59
N LEU A 216 -46.25 -1.21 3.56
CA LEU A 216 -45.49 -2.33 3.01
C LEU A 216 -44.43 -2.82 4.01
N ALA A 217 -43.78 -1.91 4.74
CA ALA A 217 -42.83 -2.26 5.79
C ALA A 217 -43.52 -2.97 6.97
N ALA A 218 -44.69 -2.52 7.38
CA ALA A 218 -45.50 -3.20 8.40
C ALA A 218 -45.89 -4.61 7.95
N GLU A 219 -46.36 -4.78 6.71
CA GLU A 219 -46.72 -6.10 6.18
C GLU A 219 -45.52 -7.04 6.02
N ALA A 220 -44.35 -6.53 5.63
CA ALA A 220 -43.12 -7.33 5.55
C ALA A 220 -42.69 -7.88 6.93
N ARG A 221 -42.97 -7.13 8.01
CA ARG A 221 -42.69 -7.56 9.40
C ARG A 221 -43.78 -8.42 10.03
N ASP A 222 -45.02 -8.35 9.54
CA ASP A 222 -46.16 -9.04 10.15
C ASP A 222 -45.98 -10.56 10.10
N SER A 223 -45.80 -11.18 11.26
CA SER A 223 -45.64 -12.62 11.40
C SER A 223 -46.93 -13.39 11.05
N ASN A 224 -48.08 -12.73 11.02
CA ASN A 224 -49.36 -13.33 10.61
C ASN A 224 -49.57 -13.29 9.09
N ALA A 225 -48.80 -12.46 8.37
CA ALA A 225 -48.84 -12.44 6.92
C ALA A 225 -48.17 -13.71 6.35
N SER A 226 -48.72 -14.24 5.25
CA SER A 226 -48.13 -15.41 4.61
C SER A 226 -46.70 -15.12 4.12
N PRO A 227 -45.78 -16.10 4.14
CA PRO A 227 -44.37 -15.89 3.77
C PRO A 227 -44.18 -15.14 2.44
N TRP A 228 -44.94 -15.50 1.41
CA TRP A 228 -44.86 -14.86 0.09
C TRP A 228 -45.36 -13.41 0.09
N ARG A 229 -46.35 -13.04 0.92
CA ARG A 229 -46.85 -11.65 1.04
C ARG A 229 -45.78 -10.77 1.64
N ARG A 230 -45.06 -11.29 2.63
CA ARG A 230 -43.96 -10.60 3.30
C ARG A 230 -42.81 -10.35 2.33
N VAL A 231 -42.43 -11.37 1.56
CA VAL A 231 -41.40 -11.24 0.50
C VAL A 231 -41.85 -10.25 -0.59
N TRP A 232 -43.10 -10.31 -1.04
CA TRP A 232 -43.65 -9.40 -2.03
C TRP A 232 -43.65 -7.94 -1.53
N ALA A 233 -44.13 -7.71 -0.31
CA ALA A 233 -44.17 -6.37 0.30
C ALA A 233 -42.74 -5.80 0.44
N TRP A 234 -41.80 -6.64 0.85
CA TRP A 234 -40.38 -6.30 0.92
C TRP A 234 -39.78 -5.97 -0.46
N ARG A 235 -40.14 -6.67 -1.54
CA ARG A 235 -39.69 -6.31 -2.90
C ARG A 235 -40.28 -4.97 -3.35
N ARG A 236 -41.58 -4.76 -3.16
CA ARG A 236 -42.26 -3.49 -3.49
C ARG A 236 -41.71 -2.28 -2.74
N LEU A 237 -41.19 -2.47 -1.52
CA LEU A 237 -40.47 -1.40 -0.82
C LEU A 237 -39.29 -0.86 -1.63
N GLY A 238 -38.44 -1.75 -2.16
CA GLY A 238 -37.26 -1.37 -2.93
C GLY A 238 -37.61 -0.58 -4.19
N GLU A 239 -38.70 -0.94 -4.86
CA GLU A 239 -39.24 -0.22 -6.02
C GLU A 239 -39.66 1.22 -5.68
N LYS A 240 -40.08 1.48 -4.43
CA LYS A 240 -40.47 2.80 -3.94
C LYS A 240 -39.31 3.63 -3.38
N GLY A 241 -38.08 3.22 -3.64
CA GLY A 241 -36.89 3.95 -3.18
C GLY A 241 -36.52 3.70 -1.72
N TRP A 242 -37.10 2.69 -1.08
CA TRP A 242 -36.72 2.27 0.25
C TRP A 242 -35.35 1.57 0.24
N PRO A 243 -34.48 1.77 1.25
CA PRO A 243 -34.59 2.76 2.32
C PRO A 243 -34.09 4.15 1.86
N ALA A 244 -34.77 5.19 2.32
CA ALA A 244 -34.48 6.60 2.04
C ALA A 244 -33.66 7.29 3.14
N GLY A 245 -33.16 6.55 4.13
CA GLY A 245 -32.31 7.10 5.18
C GLY A 245 -32.04 6.14 6.35
N PRO A 246 -31.33 6.59 7.39
CA PRO A 246 -30.84 5.73 8.48
C PRO A 246 -31.94 5.02 9.29
N ALA A 247 -33.08 5.68 9.53
CA ALA A 247 -34.20 5.08 10.24
C ALA A 247 -34.83 3.92 9.43
N GLN A 248 -35.02 4.13 8.13
CA GLN A 248 -35.55 3.10 7.22
C GLN A 248 -34.56 1.97 7.00
N LEU A 249 -33.25 2.24 7.05
CA LEU A 249 -32.19 1.23 7.01
C LEU A 249 -32.23 0.29 8.22
N ARG A 250 -32.42 0.83 9.43
CA ARG A 250 -32.63 0.00 10.63
C ARG A 250 -33.89 -0.86 10.50
N ALA A 251 -34.96 -0.24 10.02
CA ALA A 251 -36.22 -0.92 9.73
C ALA A 251 -36.10 -2.00 8.63
N GLU A 252 -35.20 -1.83 7.65
CA GLU A 252 -34.85 -2.84 6.64
C GLU A 252 -34.11 -4.03 7.27
N ALA A 253 -33.15 -3.77 8.17
CA ALA A 253 -32.45 -4.84 8.90
C ALA A 253 -33.42 -5.71 9.72
N GLU A 254 -34.42 -5.10 10.37
CA GLU A 254 -35.48 -5.83 11.08
C GLU A 254 -36.35 -6.67 10.14
N ILE A 255 -36.71 -6.12 8.97
CA ILE A 255 -37.45 -6.87 7.93
C ILE A 255 -36.63 -8.07 7.47
N GLN A 256 -35.33 -7.89 7.20
CA GLN A 256 -34.43 -8.97 6.79
C GLN A 256 -34.32 -10.06 7.86
N ALA A 257 -34.16 -9.71 9.13
CA ALA A 257 -34.15 -10.68 10.21
C ALA A 257 -35.46 -11.49 10.24
N SER A 258 -36.59 -10.81 10.07
CA SER A 258 -37.91 -11.43 10.08
C SER A 258 -38.16 -12.32 8.85
N LEU A 259 -37.63 -11.97 7.68
CA LEU A 259 -37.68 -12.79 6.47
C LEU A 259 -36.74 -14.01 6.56
N ALA A 260 -35.64 -13.92 7.30
CA ALA A 260 -34.67 -15.00 7.46
C ALA A 260 -35.25 -16.16 8.28
N ALA A 261 -36.23 -15.86 9.13
CA ALA A 261 -36.95 -16.83 9.94
C ALA A 261 -38.03 -17.61 9.16
N LEU A 262 -38.26 -17.30 7.88
CA LEU A 262 -39.27 -17.98 7.08
C LEU A 262 -38.82 -19.41 6.70
N PRO A 263 -39.74 -20.40 6.65
CA PRO A 263 -39.44 -21.70 6.07
C PRO A 263 -38.96 -21.56 4.61
N GLY A 264 -37.87 -22.22 4.26
CA GLY A 264 -37.26 -22.12 2.91
C GLY A 264 -36.40 -20.87 2.68
N ALA A 265 -35.99 -20.16 3.73
CA ALA A 265 -35.17 -18.94 3.63
C ALA A 265 -33.85 -19.10 2.85
N ALA A 266 -33.29 -20.32 2.77
CA ALA A 266 -32.08 -20.60 2.00
C ALA A 266 -32.25 -20.22 0.51
N ALA A 267 -33.41 -20.50 -0.08
CA ALA A 267 -33.71 -20.14 -1.47
C ALA A 267 -33.89 -18.62 -1.67
N LEU A 268 -34.26 -17.90 -0.61
CA LEU A 268 -34.41 -16.44 -0.63
C LEU A 268 -33.10 -15.70 -0.34
N GLU A 269 -32.10 -16.36 0.22
CA GLU A 269 -30.87 -15.74 0.72
C GLU A 269 -30.07 -15.05 -0.39
N ALA A 270 -29.96 -15.66 -1.57
CA ALA A 270 -29.28 -15.06 -2.71
C ALA A 270 -29.97 -13.76 -3.17
N LEU A 271 -31.31 -13.78 -3.25
CA LEU A 271 -32.11 -12.60 -3.61
C LEU A 271 -31.97 -11.49 -2.55
N ARG A 272 -32.09 -11.85 -1.27
CA ARG A 272 -31.93 -10.93 -0.13
C ARG A 272 -30.59 -10.23 -0.19
N ARG A 273 -29.49 -10.98 -0.35
CA ARG A 273 -28.14 -10.42 -0.39
C ARG A 273 -27.96 -9.41 -1.51
N SER A 274 -28.41 -9.75 -2.72
CA SER A 274 -28.33 -8.85 -3.89
C SER A 274 -29.12 -7.55 -3.70
N GLU A 275 -30.32 -7.64 -3.13
CA GLU A 275 -31.19 -6.47 -2.87
C GLU A 275 -30.68 -5.63 -1.70
N SER A 276 -30.21 -6.27 -0.62
CA SER A 276 -29.66 -5.61 0.57
C SER A 276 -28.45 -4.75 0.23
N GLU A 277 -27.58 -5.20 -0.68
CA GLU A 277 -26.45 -4.39 -1.15
C GLU A 277 -26.94 -3.08 -1.79
N SER A 278 -27.81 -3.18 -2.79
CA SER A 278 -28.33 -2.02 -3.52
C SER A 278 -29.12 -1.07 -2.61
N ARG A 279 -29.89 -1.62 -1.67
CA ARG A 279 -30.67 -0.86 -0.68
C ARG A 279 -29.77 -0.18 0.34
N TRP A 280 -28.73 -0.85 0.81
CA TRP A 280 -27.78 -0.26 1.73
C TRP A 280 -27.02 0.90 1.10
N LEU A 281 -26.56 0.75 -0.14
CA LEU A 281 -25.88 1.84 -0.87
C LEU A 281 -26.79 3.07 -1.05
N ARG A 282 -28.08 2.86 -1.33
CA ARG A 282 -29.07 3.93 -1.43
C ARG A 282 -29.29 4.63 -0.09
N GLY A 283 -29.51 3.87 0.98
CA GLY A 283 -29.71 4.42 2.32
C GLY A 283 -28.45 5.12 2.86
N ALA A 284 -27.26 4.61 2.55
CA ALA A 284 -25.99 5.25 2.84
C ALA A 284 -25.85 6.58 2.08
N GLY A 285 -26.25 6.64 0.81
CA GLY A 285 -26.29 7.89 0.03
C GLY A 285 -27.23 8.95 0.59
N ALA A 286 -28.29 8.54 1.28
CA ALA A 286 -29.21 9.43 1.97
C ALA A 286 -28.82 9.70 3.44
N THR A 287 -27.76 9.05 3.94
CA THR A 287 -27.25 9.30 5.28
C THR A 287 -26.49 10.63 5.24
N GLY A 288 -27.02 11.64 5.94
CA GLY A 288 -26.35 12.94 6.07
C GLY A 288 -25.01 12.84 6.80
N LEU A 289 -24.37 13.99 7.04
CA LEU A 289 -23.07 14.07 7.70
C LEU A 289 -23.14 13.98 9.23
N ASP A 290 -24.33 13.74 9.79
CA ASP A 290 -24.50 13.54 11.22
C ASP A 290 -23.81 12.25 11.68
N ALA A 291 -23.06 12.34 12.77
CA ALA A 291 -22.23 11.23 13.21
C ALA A 291 -23.04 10.05 13.77
N ASP A 292 -24.15 10.33 14.46
CA ASP A 292 -24.98 9.26 15.01
C ASP A 292 -25.78 8.58 13.89
N ALA A 293 -26.20 9.33 12.87
CA ALA A 293 -26.74 8.79 11.64
C ALA A 293 -25.74 7.89 10.89
N LEU A 294 -24.47 8.32 10.74
CA LEU A 294 -23.41 7.52 10.12
C LEU A 294 -23.17 6.21 10.89
N ARG A 295 -23.02 6.28 12.23
CA ARG A 295 -22.85 5.10 13.08
C ARG A 295 -24.04 4.16 12.96
N ALA A 296 -25.26 4.69 13.00
CA ALA A 296 -26.48 3.90 12.84
C ALA A 296 -26.53 3.20 11.49
N THR A 297 -26.16 3.88 10.39
CA THR A 297 -26.08 3.28 9.06
C THR A 297 -25.02 2.19 8.96
N ILE A 298 -23.81 2.42 9.49
CA ILE A 298 -22.71 1.42 9.50
C ILE A 298 -23.11 0.18 10.31
N ALA A 299 -23.80 0.37 11.45
CA ALA A 299 -24.27 -0.72 12.29
C ALA A 299 -25.27 -1.67 11.60
N THR A 300 -25.88 -1.26 10.48
CA THR A 300 -26.79 -2.13 9.70
C THR A 300 -26.07 -3.12 8.78
N ILE A 301 -24.77 -2.97 8.51
CA ILE A 301 -24.02 -3.85 7.60
C ILE A 301 -24.11 -5.32 8.06
N GLY A 302 -23.81 -5.58 9.33
CA GLY A 302 -23.85 -6.94 9.91
C GLY A 302 -25.25 -7.56 9.89
N PRO A 303 -26.28 -6.91 10.45
CA PRO A 303 -27.67 -7.37 10.41
C PRO A 303 -28.22 -7.64 9.00
N LEU A 304 -27.73 -6.93 7.98
CA LEU A 304 -28.10 -7.15 6.58
C LEU A 304 -27.29 -8.26 5.88
N GLY A 305 -26.34 -8.89 6.58
CA GLY A 305 -25.47 -9.92 6.01
C GLY A 305 -24.51 -9.38 4.95
N LEU A 306 -24.19 -8.08 5.00
CA LEU A 306 -23.29 -7.42 4.06
C LEU A 306 -21.84 -7.51 4.55
N PRO A 307 -20.85 -7.61 3.64
CA PRO A 307 -19.45 -7.60 4.03
C PRO A 307 -19.02 -6.19 4.49
N PRO A 308 -18.08 -6.05 5.45
CA PRO A 308 -17.57 -4.75 5.88
C PRO A 308 -17.03 -3.86 4.75
N GLY A 309 -16.49 -4.49 3.70
CA GLY A 309 -15.99 -3.82 2.50
C GLY A 309 -17.05 -3.09 1.68
N ILE A 310 -18.36 -3.24 1.97
CA ILE A 310 -19.42 -2.56 1.22
C ILE A 310 -19.30 -1.02 1.29
N VAL A 311 -18.68 -0.50 2.33
CA VAL A 311 -18.42 0.93 2.53
C VAL A 311 -17.64 1.53 1.35
N SER A 312 -16.68 0.81 0.76
CA SER A 312 -15.90 1.33 -0.38
C SER A 312 -16.72 1.48 -1.66
N LYS A 313 -17.90 0.85 -1.73
CA LYS A 313 -18.87 1.03 -2.82
C LYS A 313 -19.90 2.13 -2.54
N ALA A 314 -19.97 2.64 -1.31
CA ALA A 314 -20.91 3.70 -0.93
C ALA A 314 -20.65 5.00 -1.72
N PRO A 315 -21.62 5.92 -1.80
CA PRO A 315 -21.37 7.22 -2.40
C PRO A 315 -20.18 7.93 -1.74
N ARG A 316 -19.38 8.62 -2.56
CA ARG A 316 -18.15 9.31 -2.12
C ARG A 316 -18.32 10.16 -0.86
N ALA A 317 -19.43 10.90 -0.76
CA ALA A 317 -19.73 11.72 0.41
C ALA A 317 -19.81 10.89 1.70
N PHE A 318 -20.43 9.71 1.64
CA PHE A 318 -20.51 8.79 2.77
C PHE A 318 -19.13 8.22 3.16
N GLN A 319 -18.29 7.88 2.17
CA GLN A 319 -16.93 7.37 2.41
C GLN A 319 -16.08 8.40 3.16
N VAL A 320 -16.07 9.66 2.69
CA VAL A 320 -15.35 10.75 3.34
C VAL A 320 -15.91 11.04 4.74
N ALA A 321 -17.24 11.04 4.89
CA ALA A 321 -17.89 11.27 6.18
C ALA A 321 -17.56 10.17 7.21
N LYS A 322 -17.50 8.91 6.77
CA LYS A 322 -17.02 7.82 7.61
C LYS A 322 -15.55 8.01 8.00
N ALA A 323 -14.67 8.34 7.04
CA ALA A 323 -13.26 8.58 7.35
C ALA A 323 -13.11 9.70 8.40
N ALA A 324 -13.87 10.78 8.27
CA ALA A 324 -13.88 11.88 9.24
C ALA A 324 -14.39 11.44 10.62
N LEU A 325 -15.43 10.57 10.66
CA LEU A 325 -15.91 9.96 11.89
C LEU A 325 -14.84 9.09 12.55
N ASP A 326 -14.15 8.25 11.77
CA ASP A 326 -13.06 7.39 12.27
C ASP A 326 -11.91 8.24 12.84
N LEU A 327 -11.53 9.33 12.15
CA LEU A 327 -10.54 10.29 12.65
C LEU A 327 -10.98 10.91 13.98
N ARG A 328 -12.23 11.38 14.05
CA ARG A 328 -12.79 11.99 15.26
C ARG A 328 -12.81 11.03 16.44
N ASP A 329 -13.23 9.79 16.21
CA ASP A 329 -13.28 8.77 17.25
C ASP A 329 -11.86 8.34 17.64
N ALA A 330 -10.91 8.33 16.70
CA ALA A 330 -9.51 8.08 16.97
C ALA A 330 -8.89 9.13 17.90
N ILE A 331 -9.07 10.43 17.62
CA ILE A 331 -8.51 11.55 18.41
C ILE A 331 -9.21 11.76 19.75
N ALA A 332 -10.47 11.34 19.87
CA ALA A 332 -11.22 11.43 21.14
C ALA A 332 -10.77 10.39 22.18
N ARG A 333 -9.97 9.38 21.80
CA ARG A 333 -9.49 8.34 22.72
C ARG A 333 -8.65 8.95 23.85
N PRO A 334 -8.96 8.66 25.13
CA PRO A 334 -8.13 9.09 26.25
C PRO A 334 -6.69 8.59 26.10
N GLY A 335 -5.71 9.48 26.29
CA GLY A 335 -4.28 9.14 26.23
C GLY A 335 -3.69 8.98 24.83
N ILE A 336 -4.38 9.41 23.76
CA ILE A 336 -3.75 9.47 22.43
C ILE A 336 -2.58 10.47 22.44
N ASP A 337 -1.42 10.04 21.96
CA ASP A 337 -0.23 10.88 21.79
C ASP A 337 -0.17 11.47 20.36
N ASP A 338 0.81 12.33 20.11
CA ASP A 338 0.96 12.98 18.80
C ASP A 338 1.31 11.98 17.69
N ALA A 339 2.04 10.90 18.01
CA ALA A 339 2.40 9.87 17.04
C ALA A 339 1.15 9.12 16.55
N ALA A 340 0.32 8.65 17.47
CA ALA A 340 -0.96 8.01 17.18
C ALA A 340 -1.94 8.98 16.50
N THR A 341 -1.89 10.27 16.85
CA THR A 341 -2.67 11.31 16.17
C THR A 341 -2.25 11.48 14.71
N ARG A 342 -0.94 11.51 14.41
CA ARG A 342 -0.44 11.54 13.01
C ARG A 342 -0.91 10.33 12.22
N VAL A 343 -0.79 9.12 12.78
CA VAL A 343 -1.27 7.89 12.14
C VAL A 343 -2.77 7.97 11.82
N ALA A 344 -3.57 8.51 12.73
CA ALA A 344 -5.01 8.71 12.50
C ALA A 344 -5.27 9.71 11.36
N VAL A 345 -4.54 10.82 11.31
CA VAL A 345 -4.66 11.80 10.22
C VAL A 345 -4.20 11.21 8.88
N ASP A 346 -3.08 10.51 8.83
CA ASP A 346 -2.58 9.87 7.59
C ASP A 346 -3.56 8.82 7.07
N THR A 347 -4.18 8.06 7.98
CA THR A 347 -5.25 7.10 7.65
C THR A 347 -6.46 7.81 7.04
N PHE A 348 -6.87 8.94 7.63
CA PHE A 348 -7.94 9.78 7.08
C PHE A 348 -7.59 10.33 5.70
N LEU A 349 -6.40 10.91 5.53
CA LEU A 349 -5.95 11.50 4.26
C LEU A 349 -5.91 10.44 3.15
N SER A 350 -5.43 9.23 3.46
CA SER A 350 -5.41 8.10 2.53
C SER A 350 -6.83 7.67 2.12
N ALA A 351 -7.75 7.57 3.09
CA ALA A 351 -9.14 7.21 2.82
C ALA A 351 -9.90 8.31 2.06
N SER A 352 -9.68 9.59 2.40
CA SER A 352 -10.22 10.76 1.71
C SER A 352 -9.76 10.78 0.25
N ALA A 353 -8.46 10.60 0.00
CA ALA A 353 -7.88 10.55 -1.33
C ALA A 353 -8.42 9.37 -2.16
N ALA A 354 -8.58 8.19 -1.56
CA ALA A 354 -9.18 7.03 -2.25
C ALA A 354 -10.65 7.28 -2.63
N ALA A 355 -11.39 8.04 -1.81
CA ALA A 355 -12.72 8.52 -2.15
C ALA A 355 -12.71 9.72 -3.12
N GLY A 356 -11.53 10.26 -3.46
CA GLY A 356 -11.32 11.39 -4.36
C GLY A 356 -11.42 12.78 -3.72
N GLY A 357 -11.61 12.89 -2.40
CA GLY A 357 -11.68 14.15 -1.62
C GLY A 357 -10.42 15.00 -1.77
N SER A 358 -10.55 16.33 -1.81
CA SER A 358 -9.41 17.23 -2.04
C SER A 358 -9.33 18.48 -1.15
N HIS A 359 -10.45 19.05 -0.70
CA HIS A 359 -10.43 20.34 0.01
C HIS A 359 -10.08 20.22 1.51
N TRP A 360 -10.32 19.06 2.13
CA TRP A 360 -9.98 18.82 3.54
C TRP A 360 -8.51 18.47 3.75
N ASP A 361 -7.92 17.86 2.74
CA ASP A 361 -6.57 17.33 2.78
C ASP A 361 -5.55 18.43 3.03
N GLU A 362 -5.73 19.60 2.44
CA GLU A 362 -4.79 20.72 2.59
C GLU A 362 -4.80 21.30 4.00
N GLY A 363 -5.98 21.53 4.60
CA GLY A 363 -6.09 22.05 5.97
C GLY A 363 -5.53 21.08 7.01
N LEU A 364 -5.83 19.78 6.90
CA LEU A 364 -5.27 18.77 7.80
C LEU A 364 -3.77 18.55 7.57
N ARG A 365 -3.28 18.59 6.32
CA ARG A 365 -1.85 18.55 6.02
C ARG A 365 -1.10 19.75 6.60
N ALA A 366 -1.69 20.94 6.54
CA ALA A 366 -1.12 22.16 7.12
C ALA A 366 -1.08 22.09 8.65
N VAL A 367 -2.02 21.39 9.29
CA VAL A 367 -2.04 21.21 10.75
C VAL A 367 -0.98 20.22 11.21
N ILE A 368 -0.84 19.07 10.54
CA ILE A 368 0.21 18.09 10.87
C ILE A 368 1.60 18.61 10.49
N THR A 369 1.68 19.59 9.59
CA THR A 369 2.92 20.25 9.15
C THR A 369 2.93 21.68 9.68
N PRO A 370 3.16 21.91 11.00
CA PRO A 370 3.18 23.26 11.54
C PRO A 370 4.12 24.14 10.72
N PRO A 371 3.76 25.42 10.47
CA PRO A 371 4.66 26.36 9.84
C PRO A 371 5.91 26.46 10.72
N LYS A 372 6.99 25.84 10.25
CA LYS A 372 8.25 25.82 10.95
C LYS A 372 8.86 27.20 10.77
N VAL A 373 8.72 28.03 11.80
CA VAL A 373 9.40 29.32 11.85
C VAL A 373 10.90 29.04 11.79
N ALA A 374 11.58 29.64 10.81
CA ALA A 374 13.02 29.55 10.68
C ALA A 374 13.68 30.02 11.98
N PRO A 375 14.52 29.19 12.63
CA PRO A 375 15.16 29.60 13.86
C PRO A 375 16.16 30.75 13.59
N PRO A 376 16.45 31.60 14.59
CA PRO A 376 17.52 32.59 14.48
C PRO A 376 18.87 31.87 14.34
N LEU A 377 19.40 31.84 13.11
CA LEU A 377 20.66 31.17 12.78
C LEU A 377 21.89 32.10 12.88
N ALA A 378 21.68 33.38 13.19
CA ALA A 378 22.77 34.33 13.37
C ALA A 378 23.59 34.00 14.63
N GLY A 379 24.92 33.84 14.46
CA GLY A 379 25.85 33.64 15.59
C GLY A 379 25.89 32.22 16.17
N VAL A 380 25.22 31.25 15.55
CA VAL A 380 25.23 29.83 15.95
C VAL A 380 25.82 28.95 14.84
N GLY A 381 26.40 27.81 15.22
CA GLY A 381 27.01 26.88 14.26
C GLY A 381 28.08 27.57 13.39
N PRO A 382 28.18 27.25 12.10
CA PRO A 382 29.15 27.89 11.21
C PRO A 382 29.01 29.41 11.07
N ALA A 383 27.81 29.98 11.26
CA ALA A 383 27.64 31.43 11.23
C ALA A 383 28.36 32.14 12.37
N SER A 384 28.66 31.46 13.49
CA SER A 384 29.43 32.05 14.59
C SER A 384 30.87 32.37 14.20
N VAL A 385 31.37 31.79 13.10
CA VAL A 385 32.72 32.01 12.55
C VAL A 385 32.69 32.61 11.14
N GLY A 386 31.57 33.23 10.75
CA GLY A 386 31.46 34.03 9.53
C GLY A 386 31.02 33.27 8.27
N TRP A 387 30.56 32.01 8.37
CA TRP A 387 29.94 31.33 7.24
C TRP A 387 28.56 31.92 6.95
N LYS A 388 28.21 32.04 5.67
CA LYS A 388 26.93 32.61 5.24
C LYS A 388 25.85 31.53 5.24
N ALA A 389 24.77 31.75 5.97
CA ALA A 389 23.65 30.82 6.08
C ALA A 389 22.56 31.12 5.04
N GLU A 390 22.11 30.08 4.34
CA GLU A 390 20.90 30.07 3.52
C GLU A 390 19.91 29.09 4.13
N VAL A 391 18.75 29.58 4.56
CA VAL A 391 17.75 28.80 5.30
C VAL A 391 16.61 28.42 4.35
N SER A 392 16.18 27.17 4.38
CA SER A 392 14.97 26.77 3.66
C SER A 392 13.75 27.50 4.23
N ALA A 393 12.70 27.64 3.40
CA ALA A 393 11.47 28.35 3.79
C ALA A 393 10.79 27.75 5.04
N ASP A 394 10.98 26.45 5.27
CA ASP A 394 10.47 25.71 6.43
C ASP A 394 11.48 25.62 7.59
N GLY A 395 12.64 26.27 7.52
CA GLY A 395 13.64 26.24 8.59
C GLY A 395 14.17 24.84 8.96
N THR A 396 13.90 23.81 8.16
CA THR A 396 14.38 22.44 8.42
C THR A 396 15.77 22.23 7.89
N ARG A 397 16.18 23.00 6.89
CA ARG A 397 17.48 22.93 6.25
C ARG A 397 18.17 24.27 6.33
N VAL A 398 19.47 24.21 6.57
CA VAL A 398 20.34 25.37 6.46
C VAL A 398 21.62 24.97 5.74
N THR A 399 21.96 25.71 4.69
CA THR A 399 23.23 25.55 3.98
C THR A 399 24.15 26.68 4.37
N TYR A 400 25.34 26.34 4.86
CA TYR A 400 26.38 27.31 5.16
C TYR A 400 27.43 27.30 4.06
N ALA A 401 27.68 28.45 3.44
CA ALA A 401 28.76 28.63 2.47
C ALA A 401 30.01 29.19 3.15
N SER A 402 31.18 28.59 2.85
CA SER A 402 32.47 29.05 3.36
C SER A 402 32.74 30.50 2.93
N PRO A 403 33.32 31.35 3.81
CA PRO A 403 33.72 32.71 3.42
C PRO A 403 34.75 32.76 2.28
N ARG A 404 35.46 31.65 2.02
CA ARG A 404 36.43 31.53 0.92
C ARG A 404 35.84 30.91 -0.36
N GLY A 405 34.59 30.48 -0.33
CA GLY A 405 33.87 29.93 -1.48
C GLY A 405 34.26 28.50 -1.89
N GLY A 406 35.14 27.82 -1.15
CA GLY A 406 35.64 26.48 -1.51
C GLY A 406 34.76 25.29 -1.09
N ALA A 407 33.77 25.51 -0.21
CA ALA A 407 32.87 24.46 0.27
C ALA A 407 31.55 25.02 0.80
N SER A 408 30.56 24.14 0.91
CA SER A 408 29.31 24.37 1.64
C SER A 408 28.99 23.18 2.53
N ILE A 409 28.23 23.41 3.61
CA ILE A 409 27.76 22.37 4.53
C ILE A 409 26.25 22.55 4.72
N GLU A 410 25.47 21.57 4.27
CA GLU A 410 24.02 21.50 4.53
C GLU A 410 23.79 20.82 5.89
N PHE A 411 22.92 21.39 6.70
CA PHE A 411 22.43 20.78 7.95
C PHE A 411 20.93 20.61 7.89
N ILE A 412 20.45 19.53 8.50
CA ILE A 412 19.04 19.20 8.65
C ILE A 412 18.69 19.22 10.15
N ARG A 413 17.57 19.86 10.48
CA ARG A 413 17.04 19.90 11.84
C ARG A 413 16.59 18.50 12.26
N LEU A 414 17.01 18.07 13.43
CA LEU A 414 16.55 16.84 14.07
C LEU A 414 15.34 17.12 14.95
N GLU A 415 14.34 16.25 14.87
CA GLU A 415 13.16 16.28 15.71
C GLU A 415 13.36 15.35 16.92
N GLY A 416 12.85 15.75 18.10
CA GLY A 416 12.86 14.91 19.29
C GLY A 416 14.20 14.74 20.01
N VAL A 417 15.23 15.52 19.66
CA VAL A 417 16.56 15.50 20.32
C VAL A 417 17.05 16.92 20.65
N GLY A 418 17.82 17.04 21.74
CA GLY A 418 18.36 18.32 22.23
C GLY A 418 17.60 18.95 23.41
N GLY A 419 16.44 18.40 23.77
CA GLY A 419 15.60 18.90 24.87
C GLY A 419 14.51 19.87 24.40
N PRO A 420 13.59 20.27 25.30
CA PRO A 420 12.38 21.01 24.96
C PRO A 420 12.62 22.49 24.61
N ASP A 421 13.83 23.03 24.76
CA ASP A 421 14.15 24.43 24.45
C ASP A 421 15.36 24.55 23.50
N ALA A 422 15.53 23.52 22.67
CA ALA A 422 16.64 23.45 21.74
C ALA A 422 16.23 22.93 20.37
N ALA A 423 16.92 23.41 19.33
CA ALA A 423 16.89 22.84 17.99
C ALA A 423 18.27 22.29 17.66
N THR A 424 18.34 20.98 17.43
CA THR A 424 19.59 20.31 17.02
C THR A 424 19.63 20.21 15.51
N PHE A 425 20.79 20.51 14.93
CA PHE A 425 21.05 20.40 13.49
C PHE A 425 22.21 19.44 13.27
N LEU A 426 22.05 18.53 12.30
CA LEU A 426 23.06 17.56 11.90
C LEU A 426 23.41 17.75 10.43
N SER A 427 24.70 17.68 10.07
CA SER A 427 25.12 17.80 8.68
C SER A 427 24.52 16.68 7.82
N ALA A 428 24.02 17.03 6.63
CA ALA A 428 23.36 16.10 5.72
C ALA A 428 24.33 15.02 5.19
N SER A 429 25.62 15.35 5.09
CA SER A 429 26.70 14.45 4.68
C SER A 429 27.78 14.34 5.76
N GLU A 430 28.66 13.36 5.59
CA GLU A 430 29.98 13.30 6.20
C GLU A 430 30.77 14.56 5.80
N VAL A 431 31.76 14.93 6.62
CA VAL A 431 32.69 16.01 6.26
C VAL A 431 33.57 15.54 5.12
N SER A 432 33.48 16.20 3.96
CA SER A 432 34.35 15.93 2.82
C SER A 432 35.75 16.51 3.00
N LEU A 433 36.71 16.07 2.19
CA LEU A 433 38.06 16.64 2.17
C LEU A 433 38.04 18.16 1.87
N ALA A 434 37.22 18.62 0.92
CA ALA A 434 37.03 20.04 0.62
C ALA A 434 36.56 20.81 1.85
N GLN A 435 35.53 20.31 2.52
CA GLN A 435 34.98 20.92 3.74
C GLN A 435 36.03 20.94 4.85
N PHE A 436 36.80 19.87 5.03
CA PHE A 436 37.87 19.84 6.04
C PHE A 436 38.96 20.88 5.76
N ILE A 437 39.43 21.01 4.52
CA ILE A 437 40.40 22.07 4.13
C ILE A 437 39.81 23.45 4.40
N GLU A 438 38.51 23.62 4.12
CA GLU A 438 37.80 24.88 4.32
C GLU A 438 37.64 25.26 5.80
N VAL A 439 37.35 24.29 6.64
CA VAL A 439 37.23 24.45 8.10
C VAL A 439 38.60 24.63 8.75
N ALA A 440 39.61 23.91 8.29
CA ALA A 440 40.89 23.83 8.96
C ALA A 440 41.79 25.04 8.71
N ALA A 441 41.72 25.70 7.54
CA ALA A 441 42.71 26.72 7.20
C ALA A 441 42.84 27.90 8.19
N PRO A 442 41.77 28.49 8.76
CA PRO A 442 41.96 29.57 9.73
C PRO A 442 42.62 29.11 11.04
N GLY A 443 42.64 27.81 11.32
CA GLY A 443 43.20 27.20 12.54
C GLY A 443 44.19 26.07 12.25
N TRP A 444 44.88 26.12 11.10
CA TRP A 444 45.67 24.99 10.61
C TRP A 444 46.76 24.57 11.59
N ASP A 445 47.44 25.54 12.21
CA ASP A 445 48.49 25.28 13.20
C ASP A 445 47.99 24.51 14.43
N SER A 446 46.71 24.63 14.79
CA SER A 446 46.09 23.88 15.88
C SER A 446 45.68 22.47 15.47
N ILE A 447 45.25 22.27 14.22
CA ILE A 447 44.84 20.95 13.70
C ILE A 447 46.04 20.09 13.33
N ARG A 448 47.04 20.67 12.67
CA ARG A 448 48.22 19.98 12.14
C ARG A 448 48.88 19.02 13.15
N PRO A 449 49.17 19.40 14.41
CA PRO A 449 49.78 18.48 15.40
C PRO A 449 48.84 17.35 15.88
N LEU A 450 47.55 17.40 15.54
CA LEU A 450 46.55 16.38 15.86
C LEU A 450 46.40 15.33 14.76
N LEU A 451 46.95 15.62 13.58
CA LEU A 451 47.02 14.70 12.45
C LEU A 451 48.35 13.95 12.48
N ARG A 452 48.34 12.72 11.95
CA ARG A 452 49.56 11.94 11.81
C ARG A 452 50.46 12.62 10.77
N ALA A 453 51.61 13.13 11.22
CA ALA A 453 52.65 13.65 10.35
C ALA A 453 53.47 12.49 9.76
N PHE A 454 53.87 12.65 8.51
CA PHE A 454 54.79 11.76 7.84
C PHE A 454 55.70 12.58 6.92
N ASP A 455 56.93 12.12 6.76
CA ASP A 455 57.97 12.77 5.99
C ASP A 455 57.98 12.25 4.55
N GLU A 456 58.73 11.19 4.29
CA GLU A 456 58.94 10.57 2.98
C GLU A 456 58.04 9.34 2.80
N PHE A 457 57.69 8.66 3.89
CA PHE A 457 56.86 7.45 3.88
C PHE A 457 55.56 7.66 4.66
N ASP A 458 54.41 7.43 4.02
CA ASP A 458 53.09 7.52 4.65
C ASP A 458 52.77 6.20 5.39
N PRO A 459 52.85 6.16 6.74
CA PRO A 459 52.74 4.94 7.52
C PRO A 459 51.28 4.56 7.83
N ARG A 460 50.34 5.31 7.24
CA ARG A 460 48.92 5.05 7.36
C ARG A 460 48.58 3.78 6.59
N LEU A 461 47.70 3.00 7.19
CA LEU A 461 47.23 1.77 6.58
C LEU A 461 45.87 2.00 5.92
N GLY A 462 45.58 1.23 4.88
CA GLY A 462 44.33 1.19 4.14
C GLY A 462 44.12 2.33 3.15
N PRO A 463 42.92 2.40 2.55
CA PRO A 463 42.53 3.48 1.65
C PRO A 463 42.65 4.85 2.32
N ARG A 464 43.02 5.87 1.55
CA ARG A 464 43.11 7.26 2.00
C ARG A 464 42.75 8.24 0.90
N VAL A 465 42.13 9.35 1.29
CA VAL A 465 41.69 10.40 0.34
C VAL A 465 42.63 11.59 0.29
N TRP A 466 43.52 11.73 1.27
CA TRP A 466 44.35 12.92 1.45
C TRP A 466 45.77 12.58 1.87
N THR A 467 46.68 13.51 1.57
CA THR A 467 48.07 13.52 2.06
C THR A 467 48.42 14.93 2.53
N TRP A 468 49.48 15.05 3.31
CA TRP A 468 50.12 16.32 3.61
C TRP A 468 51.59 16.06 3.88
N SER A 469 52.45 17.05 3.68
CA SER A 469 53.86 16.97 4.01
C SER A 469 54.14 17.74 5.29
N ALA A 470 55.13 17.28 6.07
CA ALA A 470 55.54 17.94 7.30
C ALA A 470 56.19 19.33 7.10
N GLY A 471 56.33 19.79 5.84
CA GLY A 471 56.90 21.08 5.49
C GLY A 471 56.11 22.24 6.11
N PRO A 472 56.78 23.31 6.57
CA PRO A 472 56.10 24.52 7.03
C PRO A 472 55.21 25.08 5.92
N GLY A 473 53.91 25.23 6.21
CA GLY A 473 52.94 25.82 5.27
C GLY A 473 52.38 24.87 4.22
N ASP A 474 52.75 23.58 4.22
CA ASP A 474 52.16 22.61 3.30
C ASP A 474 50.72 22.28 3.72
N PRO A 475 49.72 22.56 2.86
CA PRO A 475 48.35 22.25 3.17
C PRO A 475 48.06 20.76 2.95
N ILE A 476 46.98 20.29 3.57
CA ILE A 476 46.34 19.04 3.14
C ILE A 476 45.99 19.13 1.65
N ARG A 477 46.27 18.06 0.93
CA ARG A 477 45.94 17.89 -0.49
C ARG A 477 45.32 16.52 -0.72
N ARG A 478 44.62 16.36 -1.85
CA ARG A 478 44.14 15.04 -2.30
C ARG A 478 45.31 14.06 -2.46
N ALA A 479 45.07 12.79 -2.18
CA ALA A 479 46.08 11.73 -2.33
C ALA A 479 46.31 11.31 -3.79
N ALA A 480 45.45 11.72 -4.73
CA ALA A 480 45.50 11.30 -6.13
C ALA A 480 46.87 11.53 -6.78
N ASN A 481 47.46 10.43 -7.26
CA ASN A 481 48.68 10.43 -8.06
C ASN A 481 48.47 9.51 -9.28
N LEU A 482 48.39 10.10 -10.48
CA LEU A 482 48.14 9.33 -11.72
C LEU A 482 49.28 8.37 -12.09
N ARG A 483 50.45 8.50 -11.46
CA ARG A 483 51.60 7.59 -11.65
C ARG A 483 51.62 6.46 -10.62
N ASP A 484 50.78 6.53 -9.60
CA ASP A 484 50.61 5.47 -8.60
C ASP A 484 49.60 4.45 -9.14
N PRO A 485 49.94 3.15 -9.20
CA PRO A 485 49.03 2.13 -9.69
C PRO A 485 47.78 1.95 -8.81
N THR A 486 47.81 2.45 -7.57
CA THR A 486 46.64 2.48 -6.69
C THR A 486 45.84 3.78 -6.83
N LEU A 487 46.28 4.68 -7.71
CA LEU A 487 45.69 5.98 -8.02
C LEU A 487 45.59 6.92 -6.80
N GLY A 488 46.43 6.70 -5.79
CA GLY A 488 46.48 7.47 -4.55
C GLY A 488 45.62 6.93 -3.42
N TRP A 489 44.86 5.84 -3.63
CA TRP A 489 44.07 5.24 -2.55
C TRP A 489 44.96 4.58 -1.49
N ILE A 490 46.01 3.86 -1.88
CA ILE A 490 46.82 3.01 -0.99
C ILE A 490 48.25 3.57 -0.88
N ALA A 491 48.86 3.49 0.29
CA ALA A 491 50.20 4.05 0.50
C ALA A 491 51.24 3.08 -0.08
N THR A 492 51.54 3.20 -1.37
CA THR A 492 52.39 2.23 -2.06
C THR A 492 53.85 2.28 -1.60
N MET A 493 54.36 1.16 -1.05
CA MET A 493 55.81 0.86 -0.98
C MET A 493 56.32 0.06 -2.19
N GLY A 494 55.43 -0.43 -3.07
CA GLY A 494 55.78 -1.24 -4.24
C GLY A 494 55.09 -0.78 -5.52
N ARG A 495 55.83 -0.70 -6.63
CA ARG A 495 55.33 -0.29 -7.95
C ARG A 495 54.60 -1.42 -8.71
N ASP A 496 53.81 -2.25 -8.05
CA ASP A 496 53.05 -3.29 -8.78
C ASP A 496 51.90 -2.62 -9.55
N PRO A 497 51.94 -2.57 -10.89
CA PRO A 497 50.89 -1.94 -11.70
C PRO A 497 49.54 -2.65 -11.63
N SER A 498 49.44 -3.75 -10.89
CA SER A 498 48.28 -4.64 -10.93
C SER A 498 47.74 -4.98 -9.54
N TYR A 499 47.56 -3.94 -8.73
CA TYR A 499 46.93 -4.02 -7.41
C TYR A 499 45.43 -4.38 -7.48
N TYR A 500 44.71 -3.92 -8.50
CA TYR A 500 43.27 -4.10 -8.60
C TYR A 500 42.87 -5.39 -9.33
N ALA A 501 41.83 -6.07 -8.84
CA ALA A 501 41.24 -7.26 -9.45
C ALA A 501 40.50 -6.96 -10.76
N GLU A 502 39.99 -5.73 -10.87
CA GLU A 502 39.16 -5.22 -11.96
C GLU A 502 39.69 -3.86 -12.41
N ASP A 503 38.92 -3.16 -13.26
CA ASP A 503 39.20 -1.78 -13.60
C ASP A 503 39.37 -0.93 -12.34
N PRO A 504 40.50 -0.20 -12.22
CA PRO A 504 40.80 0.57 -11.03
C PRO A 504 39.73 1.65 -10.82
N PRO A 505 39.28 1.89 -9.57
CA PRO A 505 38.36 2.98 -9.28
C PRO A 505 39.03 4.32 -9.61
N ALA A 506 38.25 5.36 -9.90
CA ALA A 506 38.80 6.70 -10.00
C ALA A 506 39.58 7.07 -8.72
N GLY A 507 40.68 7.81 -8.86
CA GLY A 507 41.44 8.29 -7.70
C GLY A 507 40.58 9.20 -6.80
N PRO A 508 40.91 9.31 -5.51
CA PRO A 508 40.13 10.12 -4.58
C PRO A 508 40.16 11.60 -4.99
N ASP A 509 39.03 12.28 -4.81
CA ASP A 509 38.86 13.71 -5.07
C ASP A 509 38.51 14.49 -3.79
N LEU A 510 38.23 15.79 -3.94
CA LEU A 510 37.92 16.67 -2.81
C LEU A 510 36.53 16.42 -2.20
N ASN A 511 35.64 15.70 -2.87
CA ASN A 511 34.30 15.41 -2.40
C ASN A 511 34.23 14.12 -1.58
N HIS A 512 35.26 13.28 -1.60
CA HIS A 512 35.32 12.07 -0.79
C HIS A 512 35.36 12.39 0.73
N PRO A 513 34.83 11.49 1.58
CA PRO A 513 34.77 11.70 3.01
C PRO A 513 36.17 11.81 3.61
N MET A 514 36.31 12.76 4.53
CA MET A 514 37.52 12.90 5.33
C MET A 514 37.61 11.72 6.31
N GLN A 515 38.66 10.92 6.17
CA GLN A 515 38.98 9.76 7.03
C GLN A 515 40.44 9.79 7.49
N GLN A 516 40.91 8.83 8.28
CA GLN A 516 42.21 8.87 8.98
C GLN A 516 42.40 10.13 9.82
N VAL A 517 41.30 10.64 10.39
CA VAL A 517 41.32 11.79 11.28
C VAL A 517 41.15 11.27 12.70
N SER A 518 42.09 11.63 13.57
CA SER A 518 41.97 11.32 15.00
C SER A 518 40.73 11.99 15.59
N ALA A 519 40.13 11.40 16.61
CA ALA A 519 38.97 12.01 17.29
C ALA A 519 39.28 13.45 17.77
N ARG A 520 40.53 13.71 18.20
CA ARG A 520 40.99 15.05 18.59
C ARG A 520 40.95 16.04 17.42
N ALA A 521 41.45 15.64 16.25
CA ALA A 521 41.42 16.48 15.05
C ALA A 521 39.98 16.71 14.55
N ALA A 522 39.09 15.71 14.65
CA ALA A 522 37.68 15.84 14.30
C ALA A 522 36.96 16.83 15.23
N ILE A 523 37.18 16.74 16.55
CA ILE A 523 36.65 17.70 17.53
C ILE A 523 37.19 19.11 17.27
N ALA A 524 38.51 19.24 17.05
CA ALA A 524 39.13 20.53 16.77
C ALA A 524 38.55 21.20 15.51
N ALA A 525 38.41 20.44 14.42
CA ALA A 525 37.77 20.90 13.19
C ALA A 525 36.32 21.32 13.44
N ALA A 526 35.53 20.50 14.15
CA ALA A 526 34.15 20.84 14.48
C ALA A 526 34.07 22.17 15.27
N ARG A 527 34.93 22.38 16.27
CA ARG A 527 34.97 23.63 17.05
C ARG A 527 35.37 24.85 16.23
N LEU A 528 36.32 24.70 15.30
CA LEU A 528 36.77 25.79 14.42
C LEU A 528 35.66 26.31 13.50
N VAL A 529 34.62 25.51 13.27
CA VAL A 529 33.42 25.90 12.51
C VAL A 529 32.18 26.09 13.40
N GLY A 530 32.37 26.34 14.69
CA GLY A 530 31.28 26.61 15.64
C GLY A 530 30.36 25.41 15.90
N CYS A 531 30.77 24.20 15.54
CA CYS A 531 30.03 22.95 15.66
C CYS A 531 30.63 22.05 16.77
N ARG A 532 30.11 20.83 16.86
CA ARG A 532 30.62 19.70 17.64
C ARG A 532 30.43 18.40 16.85
N LEU A 533 30.91 17.29 17.41
CA LEU A 533 30.50 15.96 16.95
C LEU A 533 29.05 15.66 17.39
N PRO A 534 28.29 14.86 16.63
CA PRO A 534 26.97 14.42 17.07
C PRO A 534 27.05 13.44 18.25
N THR A 535 25.94 13.26 18.95
CA THR A 535 25.73 12.14 19.88
C THR A 535 25.21 10.91 19.13
N SER A 536 25.28 9.71 19.73
CA SER A 536 24.63 8.55 19.12
C SER A 536 23.11 8.66 19.07
N ALA A 537 22.50 9.42 19.97
CA ALA A 537 21.05 9.66 19.96
C ALA A 537 20.64 10.53 18.77
N GLU A 538 21.41 11.58 18.48
CA GLU A 538 21.19 12.45 17.32
C GLU A 538 21.38 11.72 16.00
N TRP A 539 22.46 10.93 15.89
CA TRP A 539 22.70 10.11 14.70
C TRP A 539 21.56 9.11 14.49
N ARG A 540 21.08 8.44 15.56
CA ARG A 540 19.96 7.49 15.46
C ARG A 540 18.64 8.16 15.12
N ALA A 541 18.41 9.38 15.60
CA ALA A 541 17.24 10.18 15.20
C ALA A 541 17.28 10.51 13.70
N ALA A 542 18.46 10.86 13.17
CA ALA A 542 18.64 11.07 11.73
C ALA A 542 18.36 9.81 10.91
N HIS A 543 18.88 8.66 11.37
CA HIS A 543 18.65 7.37 10.74
C HIS A 543 17.16 6.96 10.76
N ALA A 544 16.48 7.16 11.90
CA ALA A 544 15.06 6.87 12.05
C ALA A 544 14.15 7.76 11.19
N ALA A 545 14.58 8.98 10.86
CA ALA A 545 13.84 9.88 9.96
C ALA A 545 13.82 9.37 8.50
N GLY A 546 14.68 8.42 8.15
CA GLY A 546 14.64 7.70 6.88
C GLY A 546 16.00 7.06 6.58
N PRO A 547 16.11 5.73 6.52
CA PRO A 547 17.33 5.08 6.05
C PRO A 547 17.54 5.33 4.55
N ALA A 548 18.78 5.39 4.11
CA ALA A 548 19.09 5.41 2.68
C ALA A 548 18.78 4.05 2.05
N THR A 549 18.32 4.05 0.79
CA THR A 549 18.05 2.83 0.01
C THR A 549 19.32 2.20 -0.53
N VAL A 550 20.38 3.00 -0.73
CA VAL A 550 21.70 2.56 -1.19
C VAL A 550 22.72 2.89 -0.10
N GLN A 551 23.42 1.87 0.37
CA GLN A 551 24.45 1.98 1.40
C GLN A 551 25.77 1.47 0.82
N ASN A 552 26.84 2.26 0.96
CA ASN A 552 28.18 1.85 0.54
C ASN A 552 28.80 1.00 1.66
N LEU A 553 28.47 -0.28 1.72
CA LEU A 553 29.00 -1.24 2.70
C LEU A 553 30.00 -2.16 2.01
N ARG A 554 30.81 -2.87 2.79
CA ARG A 554 31.71 -3.90 2.25
C ARG A 554 30.90 -4.94 1.46
N ASP A 555 31.18 -5.08 0.18
CA ASP A 555 30.27 -5.74 -0.76
C ASP A 555 30.95 -6.85 -1.59
N ALA A 556 30.27 -7.35 -2.62
CA ALA A 556 30.82 -8.37 -3.52
C ALA A 556 32.06 -7.88 -4.31
N ARG A 557 32.18 -6.57 -4.59
CA ARG A 557 33.34 -6.01 -5.29
C ARG A 557 34.56 -5.98 -4.39
N TRP A 558 34.37 -5.58 -3.14
CA TRP A 558 35.40 -5.63 -2.11
C TRP A 558 35.93 -7.06 -1.93
N GLU A 559 35.04 -8.06 -1.87
CA GLU A 559 35.43 -9.47 -1.70
C GLU A 559 36.30 -9.97 -2.87
N ARG A 560 35.98 -9.58 -4.11
CA ARG A 560 36.78 -9.93 -5.29
C ARG A 560 38.17 -9.29 -5.24
N GLN A 561 38.26 -8.03 -4.81
CA GLN A 561 39.54 -7.36 -4.58
C GLN A 561 40.38 -8.07 -3.52
N TRP A 562 39.75 -8.46 -2.40
CA TRP A 562 40.42 -9.19 -1.33
C TRP A 562 40.95 -10.55 -1.81
N ARG A 563 40.12 -11.33 -2.52
CA ARG A 563 40.51 -12.65 -3.08
C ARG A 563 41.64 -12.52 -4.08
N PHE A 564 41.60 -11.52 -4.94
CA PHE A 564 42.65 -11.27 -5.92
C PHE A 564 44.01 -11.06 -5.25
N LEU A 565 44.07 -10.23 -4.21
CA LEU A 565 45.31 -10.02 -3.44
C LEU A 565 45.78 -11.29 -2.74
N GLN A 566 44.86 -12.15 -2.29
CA GLN A 566 45.20 -13.46 -1.74
C GLN A 566 45.90 -14.37 -2.77
N THR A 567 45.47 -14.36 -4.05
CA THR A 567 46.09 -15.20 -5.11
C THR A 567 47.50 -14.77 -5.52
N ARG A 568 47.91 -13.54 -5.18
CA ARG A 568 49.16 -12.94 -5.66
C ARG A 568 50.43 -13.43 -4.96
N GLY A 569 50.32 -14.12 -3.82
CA GLY A 569 51.46 -14.68 -3.09
C GLY A 569 52.46 -13.67 -2.49
N ARG A 570 52.42 -12.39 -2.90
CA ARG A 570 53.19 -11.26 -2.33
C ARG A 570 52.39 -10.50 -1.26
N VAL A 571 51.62 -11.25 -0.49
CA VAL A 571 50.75 -10.75 0.58
C VAL A 571 51.50 -9.89 1.60
N GLU A 572 52.78 -10.17 1.84
CA GLU A 572 53.59 -9.41 2.80
C GLU A 572 54.02 -8.02 2.27
N GLU A 573 54.05 -7.83 0.95
CA GLU A 573 54.47 -6.57 0.31
C GLU A 573 53.27 -5.69 -0.08
N SER A 574 52.07 -6.25 -0.13
CA SER A 574 50.84 -5.56 -0.55
C SER A 574 50.00 -5.16 0.64
N GLU A 575 49.50 -3.93 0.62
CA GLU A 575 48.54 -3.47 1.60
C GLU A 575 47.18 -4.16 1.38
N TRP A 576 46.55 -4.62 2.46
CA TRP A 576 45.25 -5.28 2.39
C TRP A 576 44.10 -4.26 2.32
N PRO A 577 42.98 -4.56 1.63
CA PRO A 577 41.82 -3.66 1.53
C PRO A 577 41.19 -3.31 2.88
N GLY A 578 41.30 -4.21 3.86
CA GLY A 578 40.82 -4.01 5.24
C GLY A 578 41.89 -3.49 6.21
N ALA A 579 43.05 -3.06 5.72
CA ALA A 579 44.10 -2.53 6.59
C ALA A 579 43.66 -1.18 7.21
N GLY A 580 44.04 -0.94 8.47
CA GLY A 580 43.71 0.30 9.18
C GLY A 580 42.24 0.46 9.59
N VAL A 581 41.37 -0.52 9.31
CA VAL A 581 39.93 -0.48 9.60
C VAL A 581 39.66 -0.52 11.10
N PHE A 582 38.66 0.22 11.55
CA PHE A 582 38.16 0.13 12.91
C PHE A 582 37.45 -1.20 13.17
N ARG A 583 37.82 -1.84 14.29
CA ARG A 583 37.12 -3.01 14.78
C ARG A 583 36.77 -2.84 16.26
N PRO A 584 35.47 -2.90 16.63
CA PRO A 584 35.03 -2.94 18.01
C PRO A 584 35.76 -4.02 18.82
N ALA A 585 36.05 -3.73 20.08
CA ALA A 585 36.79 -4.64 20.96
C ALA A 585 36.03 -5.93 21.31
N ASP A 586 34.70 -5.94 21.14
CA ASP A 586 33.82 -7.09 21.34
C ASP A 586 33.71 -7.99 20.10
N LEU A 587 34.31 -7.60 18.97
CA LEU A 587 34.45 -8.44 17.78
C LEU A 587 35.83 -9.14 17.76
N PRO A 588 35.95 -10.33 17.16
CA PRO A 588 37.23 -11.02 17.04
C PRO A 588 38.28 -10.16 16.32
N ALA A 589 39.48 -10.05 16.88
CA ALA A 589 40.58 -9.40 16.21
C ALA A 589 41.09 -10.28 15.06
N LEU A 590 40.64 -10.01 13.83
CA LEU A 590 41.15 -10.68 12.63
C LEU A 590 42.29 -9.88 12.03
N ARG A 591 43.27 -10.58 11.47
CA ARG A 591 44.25 -9.95 10.59
C ARG A 591 43.55 -9.55 9.28
N PRO A 592 44.00 -8.51 8.57
CA PRO A 592 43.39 -8.13 7.29
C PRO A 592 43.34 -9.27 6.26
N ALA A 593 44.32 -10.17 6.28
CA ALA A 593 44.40 -11.38 5.46
C ALA A 593 43.42 -12.50 5.88
N GLU A 594 42.67 -12.34 6.95
CA GLU A 594 41.66 -13.27 7.46
C GLU A 594 40.24 -12.67 7.39
N ASP A 595 40.13 -11.36 7.20
CA ASP A 595 38.88 -10.60 7.26
C ASP A 595 38.13 -10.59 5.92
N SER A 596 37.94 -11.77 5.32
CA SER A 596 37.48 -11.92 3.92
C SER A 596 35.99 -11.66 3.70
N SER A 597 35.19 -11.62 4.76
CA SER A 597 33.73 -11.68 4.64
C SER A 597 33.16 -10.33 4.19
N PRO A 598 32.38 -10.29 3.09
CA PRO A 598 31.61 -9.10 2.75
C PRO A 598 30.49 -8.87 3.77
N ALA A 599 30.10 -7.62 3.96
CA ALA A 599 28.95 -7.24 4.78
C ALA A 599 27.62 -7.43 4.03
N VAL A 600 27.63 -7.23 2.71
CA VAL A 600 26.48 -7.43 1.83
C VAL A 600 26.88 -8.19 0.56
N THR A 601 25.93 -8.89 -0.06
CA THR A 601 26.20 -9.74 -1.24
C THR A 601 25.98 -9.05 -2.58
N HIS A 602 25.32 -7.88 -2.60
CA HIS A 602 25.16 -7.11 -3.83
C HIS A 602 26.46 -6.35 -4.14
N ASP A 603 26.62 -5.89 -5.37
CA ASP A 603 27.73 -5.05 -5.80
C ASP A 603 27.19 -3.64 -6.04
N ASP A 604 27.71 -2.63 -5.36
CA ASP A 604 27.28 -1.24 -5.50
C ASP A 604 28.11 -0.44 -6.51
N GLY A 605 29.13 -1.07 -7.10
CA GLY A 605 30.05 -0.47 -8.05
C GLY A 605 31.12 0.41 -7.40
N ILE A 606 31.28 0.42 -6.08
CA ILE A 606 32.22 1.27 -5.34
C ILE A 606 33.16 0.39 -4.51
N LEU A 607 34.46 0.41 -4.82
CA LEU A 607 35.43 -0.41 -4.09
C LEU A 607 35.85 0.19 -2.74
N TRP A 608 35.94 1.52 -2.66
CA TRP A 608 36.48 2.23 -1.49
C TRP A 608 35.43 3.15 -0.84
N PHE A 609 35.44 4.43 -1.16
CA PHE A 609 34.50 5.40 -0.61
C PHE A 609 33.78 6.11 -1.76
N ALA A 610 32.50 6.38 -1.58
CA ALA A 610 31.71 7.26 -2.40
C ALA A 610 32.02 8.73 -2.03
N PRO A 611 31.78 9.70 -2.93
CA PRO A 611 31.72 11.10 -2.54
C PRO A 611 30.76 11.32 -1.37
N ALA A 612 31.10 12.17 -0.40
CA ALA A 612 30.32 12.38 0.83
C ALA A 612 28.87 12.85 0.56
N SER A 613 28.66 13.59 -0.53
CA SER A 613 27.33 14.02 -0.97
C SER A 613 26.57 12.97 -1.79
N GLY A 614 27.18 11.82 -2.08
CA GLY A 614 26.63 10.70 -2.85
C GLY A 614 26.07 11.06 -4.24
N PRO A 615 25.57 10.07 -4.98
CA PRO A 615 24.56 10.30 -6.01
C PRO A 615 23.20 10.64 -5.35
N PRO A 616 22.26 11.29 -6.06
CA PRO A 616 20.92 11.58 -5.54
C PRO A 616 20.19 10.35 -4.96
N ALA A 617 20.44 9.15 -5.51
CA ALA A 617 19.85 7.90 -5.04
C ALA A 617 20.37 7.43 -3.68
N ALA A 618 21.55 7.90 -3.24
CA ALA A 618 22.08 7.62 -1.90
C ALA A 618 21.50 8.56 -0.83
N ARG A 619 20.66 9.52 -1.23
CA ARG A 619 19.97 10.43 -0.31
C ARG A 619 18.78 9.74 0.31
N SER A 620 18.70 9.71 1.63
CA SER A 620 17.51 9.24 2.32
C SER A 620 16.32 10.17 2.11
N ALA A 621 15.11 9.68 2.42
CA ALA A 621 13.90 10.50 2.38
C ALA A 621 14.00 11.78 3.25
N ALA A 622 14.71 11.69 4.38
CA ALA A 622 14.97 12.84 5.25
C ALA A 622 16.05 13.79 4.70
N GLY A 623 16.83 13.37 3.70
CA GLY A 623 17.84 14.19 3.04
C GLY A 623 19.28 13.90 3.42
N TYR A 624 19.54 12.88 4.26
CA TYR A 624 20.88 12.50 4.68
C TYR A 624 21.55 11.57 3.67
N PHE A 625 22.87 11.67 3.55
CA PHE A 625 23.72 10.82 2.72
C PHE A 625 24.58 9.92 3.60
N HIS A 626 24.67 8.64 3.23
CA HIS A 626 25.65 7.70 3.79
C HIS A 626 25.67 7.63 5.33
N LEU A 627 24.53 7.76 6.03
CA LEU A 627 24.53 7.55 7.49
C LEU A 627 25.10 6.17 7.81
N VAL A 628 24.61 5.14 7.12
CA VAL A 628 25.16 3.78 7.17
C VAL A 628 26.05 3.54 5.96
N GLY A 629 27.26 3.05 6.22
CA GLY A 629 28.29 2.80 5.21
C GLY A 629 29.11 4.04 4.86
N ASN A 630 29.85 3.97 3.77
CA ASN A 630 30.89 4.91 3.38
C ASN A 630 32.00 5.02 4.43
N VAL A 631 31.94 5.93 5.40
CA VAL A 631 32.80 5.91 6.58
C VAL A 631 31.98 5.78 7.86
N ALA A 632 32.50 5.04 8.83
CA ALA A 632 31.96 5.08 10.17
C ALA A 632 32.25 6.45 10.79
N GLU A 633 31.48 6.85 11.80
CA GLU A 633 31.48 8.23 12.27
C GLU A 633 31.85 8.33 13.74
N TRP A 634 32.74 9.27 14.05
CA TRP A 634 32.97 9.72 15.42
C TRP A 634 31.70 10.34 16.02
N VAL A 635 31.26 9.83 17.17
CA VAL A 635 30.22 10.45 18.01
C VAL A 635 30.73 10.64 19.43
N PHE A 636 30.18 11.64 20.13
CA PHE A 636 30.62 12.02 21.46
C PHE A 636 29.42 12.21 22.40
N GLU A 637 29.31 11.37 23.43
CA GLU A 637 28.12 11.28 24.28
C GLU A 637 28.01 12.40 25.33
N ALA A 638 29.01 13.28 25.43
CA ALA A 638 29.00 14.47 26.30
C ALA A 638 29.10 15.76 25.48
N PRO A 639 28.09 16.09 24.64
CA PRO A 639 28.17 17.17 23.66
C PRO A 639 28.42 18.54 24.31
N GLU A 640 27.90 18.80 25.51
CA GLU A 640 28.08 20.07 26.21
C GLU A 640 29.53 20.29 26.67
N ALA A 641 30.30 19.21 26.84
CA ALA A 641 31.73 19.32 27.16
C ALA A 641 32.53 19.83 25.95
N ILE A 642 32.19 19.38 24.73
CA ILE A 642 32.75 19.94 23.49
C ILE A 642 32.33 21.40 23.33
N GLU A 643 31.06 21.73 23.55
CA GLU A 643 30.53 23.10 23.37
C GLU A 643 31.21 24.13 24.28
N ARG A 644 31.59 23.73 25.49
CA ARG A 644 32.35 24.58 26.43
C ARG A 644 33.83 24.70 26.10
N LEU A 645 34.35 23.91 25.16
CA LEU A 645 35.75 23.94 24.78
C LEU A 645 36.06 25.23 24.02
N THR A 646 36.88 26.08 24.63
CA THR A 646 37.40 27.33 24.05
C THR A 646 38.83 27.19 23.51
N ASP A 647 39.61 26.25 24.05
CA ASP A 647 40.96 25.93 23.61
C ASP A 647 40.99 24.54 22.96
N VAL A 648 41.40 24.48 21.69
CA VAL A 648 41.54 23.24 20.91
C VAL A 648 42.98 22.73 20.88
N SER A 649 43.82 23.11 21.86
CA SER A 649 45.16 22.58 21.99
C SER A 649 45.17 21.05 22.20
N PRO A 650 46.25 20.34 21.82
CA PRO A 650 46.36 18.90 22.02
C PRO A 650 46.14 18.45 23.47
N LYS A 651 46.54 19.27 24.44
CA LYS A 651 46.34 18.98 25.86
C LYS A 651 44.86 19.07 26.23
N SER A 652 44.20 20.18 25.93
CA SER A 652 42.78 20.41 26.24
C SER A 652 41.88 19.35 25.60
N LEU A 653 42.20 18.91 24.38
CA LEU A 653 41.49 17.81 23.71
C LEU A 653 41.76 16.43 24.35
N THR A 654 42.97 16.21 24.86
CA THR A 654 43.29 14.98 25.60
C THR A 654 42.55 14.95 26.94
N ASP A 655 42.52 16.07 27.65
CA ASP A 655 41.78 16.23 28.91
C ASP A 655 40.27 16.05 28.71
N LEU A 656 39.72 16.58 27.61
CA LEU A 656 38.31 16.42 27.23
C LEU A 656 37.94 14.96 26.95
N ILE A 657 38.78 14.23 26.21
CA ILE A 657 38.52 12.83 25.87
C ILE A 657 38.71 11.92 27.10
N GLY A 658 39.66 12.25 27.98
CA GLY A 658 39.94 11.49 29.19
C GLY A 658 40.30 10.03 28.87
N ASP A 659 39.57 9.10 29.48
CA ASP A 659 39.70 7.65 29.25
C ASP A 659 39.01 7.16 27.96
N GLY A 660 38.33 8.05 27.22
CA GLY A 660 37.56 7.72 26.03
C GLY A 660 36.13 7.22 26.33
N ALA A 661 35.66 7.27 27.58
CA ALA A 661 34.34 6.76 27.95
C ALA A 661 33.19 7.47 27.25
N ALA A 662 33.35 8.72 26.77
CA ALA A 662 32.35 9.43 25.98
C ALA A 662 32.53 9.28 24.46
N LEU A 663 33.67 8.78 23.99
CA LEU A 663 34.00 8.67 22.57
C LEU A 663 33.49 7.33 22.02
N ARG A 664 32.75 7.37 20.90
CA ARG A 664 32.20 6.19 20.24
C ARG A 664 32.34 6.30 18.72
N VAL A 665 32.11 5.18 18.06
CA VAL A 665 31.99 5.08 16.59
C VAL A 665 30.64 4.44 16.24
N ILE A 666 29.98 4.93 15.19
CA ILE A 666 28.68 4.42 14.72
C ILE A 666 28.63 4.43 13.18
N GLY A 667 27.67 3.73 12.58
CA GLY A 667 27.34 3.81 11.15
C GLY A 667 27.92 2.69 10.28
N ALA A 668 28.92 1.95 10.78
CA ALA A 668 29.75 1.08 9.95
C ALA A 668 30.33 1.83 8.73
N SER A 669 31.05 1.16 7.85
CA SER A 669 31.75 1.78 6.74
C SER A 669 31.74 0.86 5.51
N ALA A 670 32.20 1.38 4.38
CA ALA A 670 32.46 0.59 3.18
C ALA A 670 33.50 -0.52 3.41
N LEU A 671 34.27 -0.44 4.50
CA LEU A 671 35.30 -1.40 4.86
C LEU A 671 34.95 -2.17 6.13
N SER A 672 33.79 -1.94 6.76
CA SER A 672 33.41 -2.63 8.00
C SER A 672 33.03 -4.09 7.73
N PRO A 673 33.32 -5.01 8.66
CA PRO A 673 32.90 -6.39 8.53
C PRO A 673 31.39 -6.54 8.73
N GLY A 674 30.79 -7.60 8.18
CA GLY A 674 29.34 -7.85 8.25
C GLY A 674 28.78 -8.15 9.63
N ASP A 675 29.64 -8.44 10.61
CA ASP A 675 29.28 -8.66 12.02
C ASP A 675 29.17 -7.34 12.82
N MET A 676 29.53 -6.20 12.23
CA MET A 676 29.39 -4.89 12.85
C MET A 676 27.97 -4.33 12.67
N GLU A 677 27.22 -4.20 13.77
CA GLU A 677 25.90 -3.57 13.77
C GLU A 677 26.01 -2.04 13.58
N ALA A 678 25.61 -1.54 12.41
CA ALA A 678 25.76 -0.13 12.03
C ALA A 678 25.07 0.87 12.99
N THR A 679 23.94 0.50 13.59
CA THR A 679 23.17 1.38 14.50
C THR A 679 23.64 1.35 15.95
N ARG A 680 24.57 0.45 16.30
CA ARG A 680 25.08 0.28 17.67
C ARG A 680 26.36 1.08 17.86
N PRO A 681 26.40 2.06 18.79
CA PRO A 681 27.63 2.77 19.11
C PRO A 681 28.68 1.81 19.70
N ALA A 682 29.85 1.76 19.07
CA ALA A 682 30.97 0.94 19.52
C ALA A 682 31.94 1.76 20.36
N ALA A 683 32.44 1.16 21.45
CA ALA A 683 33.52 1.71 22.25
C ALA A 683 34.83 1.70 21.46
N VAL A 684 35.66 2.72 21.68
CA VAL A 684 36.95 2.86 21.00
C VAL A 684 38.07 2.88 22.02
N ASP A 685 39.13 2.12 21.74
CA ASP A 685 40.41 2.31 22.43
C ASP A 685 41.02 3.65 21.99
N HIS A 686 40.92 4.66 22.87
CA HIS A 686 41.40 6.01 22.60
C HIS A 686 42.90 6.06 22.27
N ARG A 687 43.70 5.06 22.69
CA ARG A 687 45.13 4.98 22.34
C ARG A 687 45.31 4.62 20.87
N ARG A 688 44.50 3.69 20.34
CA ARG A 688 44.47 3.33 18.92
C ARG A 688 43.85 4.43 18.07
N ALA A 689 42.86 5.14 18.60
CA ALA A 689 42.21 6.27 17.92
C ALA A 689 43.10 7.50 17.73
N ARG A 690 44.31 7.52 18.33
CA ARG A 690 45.23 8.67 18.27
C ARG A 690 45.58 9.07 16.84
N ASP A 691 45.66 8.11 15.95
CA ASP A 691 46.10 8.29 14.56
C ASP A 691 44.94 8.30 13.56
N GLY A 692 43.72 7.99 14.01
CA GLY A 692 42.56 7.73 13.15
C GLY A 692 42.56 6.32 12.56
N PHE A 693 41.52 6.03 11.80
CA PHE A 693 41.30 4.76 11.10
C PHE A 693 41.03 5.02 9.62
N SER A 694 41.32 4.05 8.76
CA SER A 694 41.12 4.17 7.30
C SER A 694 39.67 4.37 6.90
N ASP A 695 38.74 3.98 7.77
CA ASP A 695 37.31 3.94 7.48
C ASP A 695 36.47 4.71 8.50
N ILE A 696 37.08 5.55 9.34
CA ILE A 696 36.36 6.47 10.23
C ILE A 696 36.56 7.92 9.78
N GLY A 697 35.44 8.58 9.54
CA GLY A 697 35.31 10.03 9.41
C GLY A 697 34.41 10.62 10.49
N PHE A 698 33.71 11.71 10.15
CA PHE A 698 32.82 12.38 11.09
C PHE A 698 31.79 13.26 10.38
N ARG A 699 30.75 13.61 11.14
CA ARG A 699 29.75 14.63 10.80
C ARG A 699 29.80 15.78 11.79
N LEU A 700 29.16 16.87 11.41
CA LEU A 700 29.03 18.06 12.25
C LEU A 700 27.63 18.16 12.80
N ALA A 701 27.52 18.56 14.06
CA ALA A 701 26.26 18.94 14.68
C ALA A 701 26.41 20.28 15.40
N PHE A 702 25.31 21.01 15.53
CA PHE A 702 25.22 22.16 16.43
C PHE A 702 23.83 22.26 17.03
N VAL A 703 23.72 23.03 18.11
CA VAL A 703 22.46 23.25 18.82
C VAL A 703 22.17 24.75 18.89
N ILE A 704 20.91 25.10 18.70
CA ILE A 704 20.38 26.43 18.99
C ILE A 704 19.61 26.32 20.30
N ARG A 705 19.95 27.12 21.30
CA ARG A 705 19.30 27.12 22.62
C ARG A 705 18.35 28.30 22.74
N GLY A 706 17.33 28.17 23.59
CA GLY A 706 16.35 29.23 23.80
C GLY A 706 15.41 29.43 22.60
N VAL A 707 15.46 28.51 21.64
CA VAL A 707 14.41 28.35 20.65
C VAL A 707 13.48 27.30 21.20
N SER A 708 12.27 27.71 21.57
CA SER A 708 11.22 26.72 21.75
C SER A 708 11.13 25.91 20.46
N PRO A 709 10.88 24.59 20.51
CA PRO A 709 10.44 23.83 19.34
C PRO A 709 9.33 24.65 18.66
N PRO A 710 9.22 24.61 17.32
CA PRO A 710 8.26 25.44 16.59
C PRO A 710 6.94 25.29 17.30
N THR A 711 6.49 26.37 17.93
CA THR A 711 5.69 26.27 19.14
C THR A 711 4.39 25.52 18.83
N GLU A 712 4.30 24.26 19.23
CA GLU A 712 3.03 23.62 19.48
C GLU A 712 2.49 24.25 20.77
N VAL A 713 1.97 25.48 20.68
CA VAL A 713 1.15 26.10 21.74
C VAL A 713 -0.13 25.27 21.97
N ARG A 714 -0.41 24.33 21.05
CA ARG A 714 -1.48 23.35 21.11
C ARG A 714 -0.93 22.01 20.65
N SER A 715 -1.20 20.95 21.41
CA SER A 715 -0.92 19.56 21.00
C SER A 715 -1.44 19.32 19.58
N LEU A 716 -0.84 18.38 18.84
CA LEU A 716 -1.35 18.02 17.53
C LEU A 716 -2.84 17.64 17.60
N ARG A 717 -3.22 16.94 18.66
CA ARG A 717 -4.61 16.63 18.97
C ARG A 717 -5.51 17.88 18.98
N GLU A 718 -5.15 18.91 19.74
CA GLU A 718 -5.97 20.14 19.85
C GLU A 718 -6.11 20.87 18.51
N ARG A 719 -5.06 20.90 17.69
CA ARG A 719 -5.11 21.51 16.36
C ARG A 719 -5.97 20.70 15.39
N VAL A 720 -5.86 19.37 15.42
CA VAL A 720 -6.72 18.47 14.64
C VAL A 720 -8.18 18.59 15.12
N GLU A 721 -8.43 18.67 16.42
CA GLU A 721 -9.78 18.89 16.98
C GLU A 721 -10.38 20.24 16.53
N GLU A 722 -9.58 21.30 16.45
CA GLU A 722 -10.03 22.61 15.95
C GLU A 722 -10.44 22.55 14.47
N VAL A 723 -9.64 21.88 13.64
CA VAL A 723 -9.98 21.67 12.23
C VAL A 723 -11.20 20.77 12.08
N VAL A 724 -11.27 19.67 12.84
CA VAL A 724 -12.45 18.78 12.86
C VAL A 724 -13.71 19.52 13.35
N ARG A 725 -13.58 20.46 14.29
CA ARG A 725 -14.70 21.28 14.76
C ARG A 725 -15.16 22.29 13.71
N SER A 726 -14.24 22.84 12.91
CA SER A 726 -14.55 23.75 11.79
C SER A 726 -15.31 23.09 10.64
N PHE A 727 -15.40 21.75 10.63
CA PHE A 727 -16.17 20.98 9.64
C PHE A 727 -17.68 20.92 9.91
N ARG A 728 -18.12 21.30 11.12
CA ARG A 728 -19.55 21.43 11.46
C ARG A 728 -20.09 22.75 10.96
#